data_AF-A0A8T6GG55-F1
#
_entry.id   AF-A0A8T6GG55-F1
#
_cell.length_a   1.000
_cell.length_b   1.000
_cell.length_c   1.000
_cell.angle_alpha   90.00
_cell.angle_beta   90.00
_cell.angle_gamma   90.00
#
_symmetry.space_group_name_H-M   'P 1'
#
loop_
_entity.id
_entity.type
_entity.pdbx_description
1 polymer ?
#
loop_
_entity_poly.entity_id
_entity_poly.type
_entity_poly.pdbx_seq_one_letter_code
_entity_poly.pdbx_strand_id
1 'polypeptide(L)'
;MQAQQAILATLRSDLPTLSTIVTSNQHKSRRALAKRVCSALKLMDAKGNPRISGCMKAMYTLADEGHISLPAPKTASFVRGPRLLDHRVPAPVDVPSDVRQIQNLEIVLVTNSDDRARWNTLIGYEHPQGTTTFAGAQVRYLIRSAHGYLGAVGFCAAALHLGARDAWMAWDLNTRMQNLNRVVNLSRFLIRSELRCKNLASHVLGKVLRRLPSDFRARYTYAPYVVETFVGPPYEGTCFRAVGFHYLGDTKGRGRPAAATDTPKSKKKIFAYELDSAWRTHLGVPPVDLYPRLEVGAGLDADTWATQEFGSAELGHRRRTARLVKNAELMASTVGTPITASPERDPAAVQGYYRFFANADEFGITREDLHAPHLRRTIERMRTQDTVVFIQDGTKLSFTTRTNTEGLDVIGQNQTDAKADGIHLHATIAVSAEEGLPLGIVHCAYGKQTPKTPTWLNGIHAIETASATLPRKTKSICVMDRDADAFEILSERRNVTRTDLLVRANHDRVLDKSRHRLFPTMRKGKPAGVMELKVEELSRRMKSGRVTSDGRPGRNARMEIRFRKILVPPTKDPTQAPMPVWGIHLREQNPPEAAKPIEWYLLTTQEVTTIEEAKQMVHFYKLRWRVEDTFRVLKSGCKVEKLRFQNVKTLHRVLTIYLIITWRIMLMTLMGRVAGDLEMDVFFRGAESKMLQVYAKNYRLPVPTNLATAILTVAMMGGYMNRRHDPPPGHEIMWRGYSSLQIRATAYEELDAVGELIGTTPSERQPYASPDANAQFVPEAQPV
;
A
#
# COMPACT_ATOMS: atom_id res chain seq x y z
N MET A 1 -33.88 10.02 7.79
CA MET A 1 -34.64 9.02 8.57
C MET A 1 -34.97 9.56 9.97
N GLN A 2 -34.02 10.16 10.69
CA GLN A 2 -34.28 10.95 11.91
C GLN A 2 -35.46 11.93 11.78
N ALA A 3 -35.51 12.74 10.72
CA ALA A 3 -36.66 13.63 10.49
C ALA A 3 -38.01 12.90 10.39
N GLN A 4 -38.03 11.68 9.86
CA GLN A 4 -39.26 10.91 9.64
C GLN A 4 -39.63 10.05 10.87
N GLN A 5 -38.64 9.48 11.56
CA GLN A 5 -38.83 8.78 12.84
C GLN A 5 -39.16 9.76 13.97
N ALA A 6 -38.57 10.97 13.98
CA ALA A 6 -38.95 12.03 14.90
C ALA A 6 -40.39 12.49 14.64
N ILE A 7 -40.78 12.70 13.37
CA ILE A 7 -42.18 12.97 13.04
C ILE A 7 -43.09 11.83 13.52
N LEU A 8 -42.72 10.56 13.28
CA LEU A 8 -43.49 9.42 13.75
C LEU A 8 -43.58 9.36 15.28
N ALA A 9 -42.50 9.63 16.00
CA ALA A 9 -42.46 9.68 17.46
C ALA A 9 -43.31 10.83 18.00
N THR A 10 -43.23 12.02 17.41
CA THR A 10 -44.08 13.18 17.77
C THR A 10 -45.56 12.89 17.51
N LEU A 11 -45.88 12.20 16.41
CA LEU A 11 -47.25 11.78 16.13
C LEU A 11 -47.73 10.70 17.10
N ARG A 12 -46.85 9.79 17.55
CA ARG A 12 -47.18 8.79 18.58
C ARG A 12 -47.37 9.40 19.97
N SER A 13 -46.57 10.41 20.33
CA SER A 13 -46.69 11.07 21.62
C SER A 13 -47.95 11.91 21.76
N ASP A 14 -48.57 12.31 20.64
CA ASP A 14 -49.76 13.14 20.61
C ASP A 14 -50.86 12.53 19.71
N LEU A 15 -51.13 11.24 19.94
CA LEU A 15 -52.24 10.52 19.30
C LEU A 15 -53.61 11.16 19.52
N PRO A 16 -53.93 11.78 20.68
CA PRO A 16 -55.21 12.47 20.87
C PRO A 16 -55.40 13.61 19.87
N THR A 17 -54.43 14.52 19.75
CA THR A 17 -54.50 15.66 18.82
C THR A 17 -54.54 15.18 17.37
N LEU A 18 -53.73 14.16 17.03
CA LEU A 18 -53.75 13.56 15.71
C LEU A 18 -55.12 12.97 15.37
N SER A 19 -55.72 12.20 16.28
CA SER A 19 -57.04 11.59 16.10
C SER A 19 -58.11 12.63 15.88
N THR A 20 -58.16 13.71 16.67
CA THR A 20 -59.10 14.82 16.50
C THR A 20 -58.97 15.49 15.13
N ILE A 21 -57.74 15.71 14.65
CA ILE A 21 -57.51 16.31 13.33
C ILE A 21 -57.99 15.38 12.22
N VAL A 22 -57.78 14.07 12.36
CA VAL A 22 -58.17 13.05 11.38
C VAL A 22 -59.70 12.87 11.34
N THR A 23 -60.39 12.78 12.49
CA THR A 23 -61.84 12.59 12.57
C THR A 23 -62.67 13.83 12.23
N SER A 24 -62.08 15.04 12.32
CA SER A 24 -62.80 16.28 11.97
C SER A 24 -63.29 16.36 10.51
N ASN A 25 -62.88 15.45 9.62
CA ASN A 25 -63.34 15.23 8.24
C ASN A 25 -63.39 16.46 7.31
N GLN A 26 -62.78 17.58 7.69
CA GLN A 26 -62.75 18.85 6.94
C GLN A 26 -61.67 18.89 5.84
N HIS A 27 -61.16 17.75 5.37
CA HIS A 27 -59.96 17.71 4.53
C HIS A 27 -60.25 17.16 3.13
N LYS A 28 -59.94 17.94 2.09
CA LYS A 28 -60.21 17.55 0.69
C LYS A 28 -59.31 16.40 0.18
N SER A 29 -58.13 16.18 0.80
CA SER A 29 -57.17 15.12 0.45
C SER A 29 -56.24 14.75 1.61
N ARG A 30 -55.60 13.56 1.55
CA ARG A 30 -54.57 13.12 2.51
C ARG A 30 -53.37 14.08 2.60
N ARG A 31 -53.03 14.80 1.51
CA ARG A 31 -51.98 15.83 1.50
C ARG A 31 -52.40 17.09 2.27
N ALA A 32 -53.66 17.50 2.15
CA ALA A 32 -54.20 18.62 2.91
C ALA A 32 -54.25 18.29 4.42
N LEU A 33 -54.65 17.06 4.75
CA LEU A 33 -54.61 16.53 6.12
C LEU A 33 -53.18 16.59 6.69
N ALA A 34 -52.19 16.06 5.97
CA ALA A 34 -50.80 16.11 6.41
C ALA A 34 -50.26 17.54 6.57
N LYS A 35 -50.67 18.50 5.72
CA LYS A 35 -50.31 19.92 5.90
C LYS A 35 -50.89 20.48 7.20
N ARG A 36 -52.14 20.14 7.54
CA ARG A 36 -52.81 20.61 8.75
C ARG A 36 -52.19 19.98 10.01
N VAL A 37 -51.85 18.70 9.96
CA VAL A 37 -51.10 18.01 11.02
C VAL A 37 -49.72 18.64 11.22
N CYS A 38 -49.00 18.96 10.13
CA CYS A 38 -47.72 19.67 10.24
C CYS A 38 -47.85 21.05 10.90
N SER A 39 -48.91 21.81 10.58
CA SER A 39 -49.16 23.10 11.21
C SER A 39 -49.50 22.98 12.70
N ALA A 40 -50.40 22.05 13.05
CA ALA A 40 -50.85 21.87 14.43
C ALA A 40 -49.73 21.40 15.37
N LEU A 41 -48.91 20.45 14.90
CA LEU A 41 -47.81 19.86 15.69
C LEU A 41 -46.46 20.53 15.42
N LYS A 42 -46.45 21.70 14.77
CA LYS A 42 -45.25 22.49 14.44
C LYS A 42 -44.14 21.66 13.75
N LEU A 43 -44.51 20.71 12.90
CA LEU A 43 -43.57 19.84 12.18
C LEU A 43 -42.97 20.56 10.97
N MET A 44 -42.06 21.49 11.25
CA MET A 44 -41.41 22.36 10.25
C MET A 44 -39.97 21.92 9.94
N ASP A 45 -39.47 22.24 8.74
CA ASP A 45 -38.05 22.17 8.41
C ASP A 45 -37.28 23.39 8.94
N ALA A 46 -35.95 23.39 8.79
CA ALA A 46 -35.09 24.47 9.29
C ALA A 46 -35.35 25.83 8.63
N LYS A 47 -36.15 25.87 7.55
CA LYS A 47 -36.58 27.08 6.85
C LYS A 47 -38.03 27.46 7.18
N GLY A 48 -38.65 26.80 8.15
CA GLY A 48 -40.03 27.04 8.56
C GLY A 48 -41.10 26.40 7.67
N ASN A 49 -40.74 25.56 6.70
CA ASN A 49 -41.72 24.93 5.81
C ASN A 49 -42.29 23.63 6.41
N PRO A 50 -43.58 23.31 6.22
CA PRO A 50 -44.18 22.09 6.75
C PRO A 50 -43.62 20.81 6.11
N ARG A 51 -43.30 19.80 6.92
CA ARG A 51 -42.72 18.51 6.49
C ARG A 51 -43.76 17.50 5.96
N ILE A 52 -44.54 17.92 4.97
CA ILE A 52 -45.73 17.20 4.47
C ILE A 52 -45.44 15.75 4.06
N SER A 53 -44.38 15.48 3.28
CA SER A 53 -44.08 14.11 2.81
C SER A 53 -43.67 13.18 3.95
N GLY A 54 -42.94 13.69 4.95
CA GLY A 54 -42.57 12.92 6.13
C GLY A 54 -43.78 12.61 7.01
N CYS A 55 -44.65 13.60 7.20
CA CYS A 55 -45.90 13.46 7.93
C CYS A 55 -46.85 12.45 7.28
N MET A 56 -47.07 12.50 5.96
CA MET A 56 -47.90 11.51 5.26
C MET A 56 -47.39 10.09 5.47
N LYS A 57 -46.07 9.89 5.38
CA LYS A 57 -45.49 8.56 5.51
C LYS A 57 -45.59 8.02 6.94
N ALA A 58 -45.43 8.88 7.94
CA ALA A 58 -45.63 8.52 9.34
C ALA A 58 -47.10 8.22 9.67
N MET A 59 -48.04 9.01 9.11
CA MET A 59 -49.46 8.73 9.23
C MET A 59 -49.86 7.39 8.59
N TYR A 60 -49.26 7.02 7.46
CA TYR A 60 -49.48 5.69 6.86
C TYR A 60 -48.99 4.58 7.78
N THR A 61 -47.80 4.73 8.36
CA THR A 61 -47.30 3.76 9.35
C THR A 61 -48.24 3.63 10.55
N LEU A 62 -48.75 4.74 11.10
CA LEU A 62 -49.70 4.69 12.23
C LEU A 62 -51.05 4.10 11.85
N ALA A 63 -51.49 4.28 10.60
CA ALA A 63 -52.71 3.66 10.11
C ALA A 63 -52.54 2.15 9.90
N ASP A 64 -51.41 1.72 9.35
CA ASP A 64 -51.05 0.30 9.20
C ASP A 64 -50.90 -0.39 10.57
N GLU A 65 -50.44 0.34 11.60
CA GLU A 65 -50.35 -0.10 12.99
C GLU A 65 -51.70 -0.04 13.75
N GLY A 66 -52.78 0.44 13.13
CA GLY A 66 -54.12 0.52 13.72
C GLY A 66 -54.34 1.68 14.71
N HIS A 67 -53.40 2.62 14.83
CA HIS A 67 -53.53 3.75 15.75
C HIS A 67 -54.44 4.88 15.24
N ILE A 68 -54.61 5.01 13.92
CA ILE A 68 -55.50 6.01 13.28
C ILE A 68 -56.18 5.42 12.04
N SER A 69 -57.35 5.95 11.66
CA SER A 69 -58.04 5.56 10.42
C SER A 69 -57.95 6.67 9.37
N LEU A 70 -57.30 6.41 8.23
CA LEU A 70 -57.12 7.40 7.17
C LEU A 70 -58.25 7.32 6.12
N PRO A 71 -58.73 8.47 5.60
CA PRO A 71 -59.79 8.49 4.59
C PRO A 71 -59.38 7.74 3.31
N ALA A 72 -60.34 7.11 2.63
CA ALA A 72 -60.09 6.34 1.41
C ALA A 72 -59.36 7.18 0.33
N PRO A 73 -58.40 6.59 -0.41
CA PRO A 73 -57.68 7.31 -1.46
C PRO A 73 -58.64 7.67 -2.62
N LYS A 74 -58.73 8.95 -2.99
CA LYS A 74 -59.63 9.43 -4.06
C LYS A 74 -59.14 9.14 -5.49
N THR A 75 -57.90 8.69 -5.68
CA THR A 75 -57.30 8.35 -6.98
C THR A 75 -56.25 7.27 -6.82
N ALA A 76 -56.22 6.27 -7.72
CA ALA A 76 -55.09 5.37 -7.86
C ALA A 76 -53.82 6.19 -8.19
N SER A 77 -52.75 6.03 -7.41
CA SER A 77 -51.52 6.77 -7.64
C SER A 77 -50.80 6.23 -8.87
N PHE A 78 -50.96 6.87 -10.02
CA PHE A 78 -50.00 6.68 -11.12
C PHE A 78 -48.65 7.25 -10.68
N VAL A 79 -47.65 6.38 -10.53
CA VAL A 79 -46.27 6.79 -10.29
C VAL A 79 -45.75 7.42 -11.58
N ARG A 80 -45.89 8.75 -11.73
CA ARG A 80 -45.25 9.47 -12.84
C ARG A 80 -43.73 9.41 -12.64
N GLY A 81 -43.04 8.88 -13.65
CA GLY A 81 -41.58 8.87 -13.73
C GLY A 81 -40.99 10.29 -13.75
N PRO A 82 -39.65 10.42 -13.67
CA PRO A 82 -38.98 11.71 -13.76
C PRO A 82 -39.31 12.41 -15.08
N ARG A 83 -39.60 13.71 -15.06
CA ARG A 83 -39.75 14.52 -16.28
C ARG A 83 -38.45 14.45 -17.09
N LEU A 84 -38.56 14.07 -18.35
CA LEU A 84 -37.51 14.07 -19.36
C LEU A 84 -37.77 15.20 -20.35
N LEU A 85 -36.75 15.55 -21.15
CA LEU A 85 -36.92 16.30 -22.39
C LEU A 85 -37.55 15.40 -23.47
N ASP A 86 -38.25 16.00 -24.42
CA ASP A 86 -38.86 15.30 -25.56
C ASP A 86 -37.83 14.84 -26.61
N HIS A 87 -36.57 15.29 -26.45
CA HIS A 87 -35.42 14.95 -27.30
C HIS A 87 -34.19 14.61 -26.44
N ARG A 88 -33.22 13.91 -27.03
CA ARG A 88 -31.93 13.64 -26.40
C ARG A 88 -31.09 14.91 -26.26
N VAL A 89 -30.24 14.97 -25.26
CA VAL A 89 -29.29 16.09 -25.13
C VAL A 89 -28.23 15.97 -26.24
N PRO A 90 -28.07 16.99 -27.10
CA PRO A 90 -27.13 16.94 -28.23
C PRO A 90 -25.71 16.56 -27.79
N ALA A 91 -25.03 15.74 -28.59
CA ALA A 91 -23.64 15.33 -28.34
C ALA A 91 -22.71 16.56 -28.34
N PRO A 92 -21.63 16.56 -27.54
CA PRO A 92 -20.69 17.68 -27.53
C PRO A 92 -19.88 17.72 -28.82
N VAL A 93 -19.59 18.93 -29.32
CA VAL A 93 -18.94 19.13 -30.62
C VAL A 93 -17.56 19.76 -30.44
N ASP A 94 -16.56 19.26 -31.17
CA ASP A 94 -15.18 19.78 -31.18
C ASP A 94 -14.51 19.87 -29.80
N VAL A 95 -14.77 18.91 -28.91
CA VAL A 95 -14.16 18.90 -27.57
C VAL A 95 -12.65 18.59 -27.66
N PRO A 96 -11.77 19.48 -27.17
CA PRO A 96 -10.32 19.25 -27.18
C PRO A 96 -9.89 17.99 -26.43
N SER A 97 -8.75 17.43 -26.86
CA SER A 97 -8.17 16.22 -26.24
C SER A 97 -7.52 16.49 -24.86
N ASP A 98 -7.34 17.76 -24.50
CA ASP A 98 -6.82 18.21 -23.21
C ASP A 98 -7.82 19.13 -22.51
N VAL A 99 -8.14 18.82 -21.24
CA VAL A 99 -9.10 19.59 -20.44
C VAL A 99 -8.71 21.06 -20.28
N ARG A 100 -7.41 21.38 -20.34
CA ARG A 100 -6.90 22.76 -20.22
C ARG A 100 -7.29 23.65 -21.40
N GLN A 101 -7.65 23.04 -22.53
CA GLN A 101 -8.04 23.74 -23.76
C GLN A 101 -9.57 23.89 -23.88
N ILE A 102 -10.36 23.27 -23.00
CA ILE A 102 -11.82 23.38 -23.04
C ILE A 102 -12.23 24.78 -22.62
N GLN A 103 -12.89 25.50 -23.54
CA GLN A 103 -13.39 26.84 -23.29
C GLN A 103 -14.72 26.80 -22.49
N ASN A 104 -14.87 27.75 -21.56
CA ASN A 104 -16.08 27.97 -20.76
C ASN A 104 -16.57 26.74 -19.98
N LEU A 105 -15.66 25.91 -19.45
CA LEU A 105 -16.02 24.75 -18.64
C LEU A 105 -16.63 25.16 -17.28
N GLU A 106 -17.94 25.00 -17.16
CA GLU A 106 -18.78 25.43 -16.05
C GLU A 106 -19.49 24.28 -15.33
N ILE A 107 -19.62 24.43 -14.01
CA ILE A 107 -20.44 23.55 -13.16
C ILE A 107 -21.75 24.27 -12.87
N VAL A 108 -22.84 23.85 -13.51
CA VAL A 108 -24.16 24.49 -13.42
C VAL A 108 -25.01 23.77 -12.38
N LEU A 109 -25.40 24.48 -11.31
CA LEU A 109 -26.30 23.97 -10.28
C LEU A 109 -27.73 23.82 -10.83
N VAL A 110 -28.30 22.63 -10.73
CA VAL A 110 -29.66 22.35 -11.21
C VAL A 110 -30.71 22.85 -10.21
N THR A 111 -31.37 23.95 -10.53
CA THR A 111 -32.40 24.60 -9.69
C THR A 111 -33.78 24.62 -10.33
N ASN A 112 -33.87 24.85 -11.64
CA ASN A 112 -35.12 24.99 -12.39
C ASN A 112 -35.63 23.66 -13.00
N SER A 113 -36.83 23.68 -13.60
CA SER A 113 -37.47 22.49 -14.17
C SER A 113 -36.74 21.92 -15.39
N ASP A 114 -36.14 22.79 -16.19
CA ASP A 114 -35.64 22.44 -17.52
C ASP A 114 -34.24 21.83 -17.42
N ASP A 115 -33.39 22.40 -16.57
CA ASP A 115 -32.11 21.78 -16.20
C ASP A 115 -32.32 20.44 -15.51
N ARG A 116 -33.40 20.30 -14.73
CA ARG A 116 -33.76 19.02 -14.13
C ARG A 116 -34.21 18.01 -15.18
N ALA A 117 -35.02 18.41 -16.16
CA ALA A 117 -35.41 17.56 -17.27
C ALA A 117 -34.17 17.12 -18.07
N ARG A 118 -33.27 18.06 -18.38
CA ARG A 118 -31.98 17.82 -19.06
C ARG A 118 -31.08 16.86 -18.29
N TRP A 119 -30.91 17.07 -16.99
CA TRP A 119 -30.13 16.17 -16.12
C TRP A 119 -30.73 14.77 -16.09
N ASN A 120 -32.06 14.66 -15.97
CA ASN A 120 -32.75 13.36 -15.98
C ASN A 120 -32.61 12.65 -17.33
N THR A 121 -32.67 13.39 -18.44
CA THR A 121 -32.42 12.86 -19.79
C THR A 121 -30.99 12.33 -19.90
N LEU A 122 -29.96 13.12 -19.56
CA LEU A 122 -28.56 12.66 -19.61
C LEU A 122 -28.33 11.39 -18.78
N ILE A 123 -28.73 11.42 -17.50
CA ILE A 123 -28.51 10.27 -16.61
C ILE A 123 -29.35 9.06 -17.03
N GLY A 124 -30.56 9.27 -17.55
CA GLY A 124 -31.47 8.20 -17.95
C GLY A 124 -30.98 7.43 -19.17
N TYR A 125 -30.41 8.14 -20.14
CA TYR A 125 -29.96 7.52 -21.40
C TYR A 125 -28.49 7.12 -21.41
N GLU A 126 -27.62 7.78 -20.62
CA GLU A 126 -26.16 7.61 -20.78
C GLU A 126 -25.43 7.08 -19.53
N HIS A 127 -26.01 7.16 -18.32
CA HIS A 127 -25.36 6.63 -17.13
C HIS A 127 -25.69 5.14 -16.92
N PRO A 128 -24.72 4.24 -16.63
CA PRO A 128 -24.95 2.79 -16.53
C PRO A 128 -26.00 2.35 -15.50
N GLN A 129 -26.25 3.18 -14.49
CA GLN A 129 -27.24 2.94 -13.43
C GLN A 129 -28.59 3.64 -13.67
N GLY A 130 -28.74 4.35 -14.79
CA GLY A 130 -29.94 5.08 -15.17
C GLY A 130 -30.43 6.10 -14.14
N THR A 131 -31.65 6.61 -14.38
CA THR A 131 -32.33 7.54 -13.49
C THR A 131 -33.03 6.79 -12.36
N THR A 132 -32.70 7.15 -11.12
CA THR A 132 -33.41 6.66 -9.94
C THR A 132 -33.84 7.82 -9.04
N THR A 133 -34.92 7.65 -8.30
CA THR A 133 -35.32 8.60 -7.26
C THR A 133 -34.27 8.63 -6.16
N PHE A 134 -33.68 9.82 -5.93
CA PHE A 134 -32.76 10.02 -4.82
C PHE A 134 -33.54 10.18 -3.52
N ALA A 135 -33.05 9.51 -2.47
CA ALA A 135 -33.58 9.68 -1.13
C ALA A 135 -32.84 10.81 -0.40
N GLY A 136 -33.58 11.59 0.40
CA GLY A 136 -33.01 12.62 1.27
C GLY A 136 -32.55 13.88 0.54
N ALA A 137 -31.60 14.59 1.18
CA ALA A 137 -31.01 15.80 0.63
C ALA A 137 -30.26 15.49 -0.67
N GLN A 138 -30.42 16.34 -1.68
CA GLN A 138 -29.91 16.11 -3.02
C GLN A 138 -29.42 17.39 -3.68
N VAL A 139 -28.30 17.28 -4.37
CA VAL A 139 -27.74 18.35 -5.21
C VAL A 139 -27.34 17.75 -6.54
N ARG A 140 -27.64 18.45 -7.63
CA ARG A 140 -27.38 18.00 -9.00
C ARG A 140 -26.64 19.10 -9.75
N TYR A 141 -25.72 18.69 -10.60
CA TYR A 141 -24.95 19.57 -11.47
C TYR A 141 -24.99 19.08 -12.90
N LEU A 142 -25.06 20.03 -13.84
CA LEU A 142 -24.74 19.84 -15.25
C LEU A 142 -23.33 20.36 -15.51
N ILE A 143 -22.59 19.69 -16.38
CA ILE A 143 -21.25 20.09 -16.81
C ILE A 143 -21.41 20.71 -18.20
N ARG A 144 -21.27 22.03 -18.31
CA ARG A 144 -21.47 22.80 -19.54
C ARG A 144 -20.15 23.37 -20.03
N SER A 145 -20.00 23.50 -21.34
CA SER A 145 -18.87 24.17 -21.98
C SER A 145 -19.32 24.88 -23.26
N ALA A 146 -18.41 25.60 -23.92
CA ALA A 146 -18.65 26.11 -25.28
C ALA A 146 -18.99 24.98 -26.28
N HIS A 147 -18.56 23.76 -25.99
CA HIS A 147 -18.75 22.57 -26.80
C HIS A 147 -20.05 21.80 -26.47
N GLY A 148 -20.91 22.34 -25.60
CA GLY A 148 -22.14 21.69 -25.15
C GLY A 148 -22.03 21.04 -23.76
N TYR A 149 -22.94 20.10 -23.48
CA TYR A 149 -23.04 19.42 -22.18
C TYR A 149 -22.14 18.19 -22.13
N LEU A 150 -21.08 18.26 -21.33
CA LEU A 150 -20.05 17.22 -21.23
C LEU A 150 -20.39 16.11 -20.23
N GLY A 151 -21.42 16.31 -19.40
CA GLY A 151 -21.83 15.31 -18.41
C GLY A 151 -22.72 15.87 -17.30
N ALA A 152 -22.90 15.08 -16.25
CA ALA A 152 -23.75 15.39 -15.11
C ALA A 152 -23.26 14.73 -13.81
N VAL A 153 -23.51 15.41 -12.68
CA VAL A 153 -23.14 14.91 -11.34
C VAL A 153 -24.36 14.98 -10.41
N GLY A 154 -24.51 13.99 -9.52
CA GLY A 154 -25.62 13.93 -8.57
C GLY A 154 -25.20 13.40 -7.21
N PHE A 155 -25.51 14.17 -6.18
CA PHE A 155 -25.34 13.83 -4.78
C PHE A 155 -26.68 13.52 -4.13
N CYS A 156 -26.70 12.56 -3.21
CA CYS A 156 -27.82 12.26 -2.35
C CYS A 156 -27.37 12.00 -0.91
N ALA A 157 -28.30 11.65 -0.02
CA ALA A 157 -27.96 11.27 1.36
C ALA A 157 -27.04 10.03 1.39
N ALA A 158 -26.12 10.00 2.37
CA ALA A 158 -25.23 8.87 2.60
C ALA A 158 -25.97 7.54 2.82
N ALA A 159 -25.26 6.44 2.55
CA ALA A 159 -25.70 5.12 2.98
C ALA A 159 -25.84 5.10 4.51
N LEU A 160 -26.92 4.50 5.01
CA LEU A 160 -27.23 4.49 6.45
C LEU A 160 -26.15 3.80 7.27
N HIS A 161 -25.72 2.65 6.77
CA HIS A 161 -24.70 1.83 7.40
C HIS A 161 -23.66 1.48 6.34
N LEU A 162 -22.39 1.74 6.65
CA LEU A 162 -21.29 1.41 5.75
C LEU A 162 -20.06 1.10 6.60
N GLY A 163 -19.81 -0.18 6.87
CA GLY A 163 -18.82 -0.60 7.86
C GLY A 163 -17.43 -0.01 7.65
N ALA A 164 -16.96 0.02 6.39
CA ALA A 164 -15.67 0.62 6.04
C ALA A 164 -15.59 2.14 6.35
N ARG A 165 -16.64 2.90 6.00
CA ARG A 165 -16.74 4.33 6.37
C ARG A 165 -16.83 4.49 7.87
N ASP A 166 -17.67 3.71 8.53
CA ASP A 166 -17.89 3.84 9.97
C ASP A 166 -16.60 3.56 10.76
N ALA A 167 -15.79 2.58 10.31
CA ALA A 167 -14.46 2.31 10.85
C ALA A 167 -13.48 3.46 10.56
N TRP A 168 -13.44 3.96 9.33
CA TRP A 168 -12.59 5.10 8.96
C TRP A 168 -12.94 6.40 9.71
N MET A 169 -14.23 6.58 10.02
CA MET A 169 -14.70 7.73 10.78
C MET A 169 -14.49 7.59 12.30
N ALA A 170 -14.35 6.36 12.80
CA ALA A 170 -14.32 5.98 14.22
C ALA A 170 -15.38 6.68 15.09
N TRP A 171 -16.55 6.90 14.51
CA TRP A 171 -17.72 7.31 15.27
C TRP A 171 -18.47 6.09 15.81
N ASP A 172 -19.03 6.23 17.01
CA ASP A 172 -19.97 5.25 17.54
C ASP A 172 -21.36 5.39 16.87
N LEU A 173 -22.30 4.53 17.28
CA LEU A 173 -23.67 4.55 16.76
C LEU A 173 -24.35 5.90 16.98
N ASN A 174 -24.17 6.51 18.16
CA ASN A 174 -24.83 7.74 18.55
C ASN A 174 -24.33 8.93 17.71
N THR A 175 -23.00 9.08 17.64
CA THR A 175 -22.30 10.11 16.87
C THR A 175 -22.64 9.99 15.39
N ARG A 176 -22.66 8.76 14.84
CA ARG A 176 -23.12 8.51 13.46
C ARG A 176 -24.56 8.97 13.28
N MET A 177 -25.47 8.57 14.16
CA MET A 177 -26.89 8.91 14.03
C MET A 177 -27.12 10.42 14.02
N GLN A 178 -26.40 11.16 14.87
CA GLN A 178 -26.49 12.63 14.95
C GLN A 178 -25.87 13.34 13.75
N ASN A 179 -24.83 12.76 13.14
CA ASN A 179 -24.00 13.45 12.16
C ASN A 179 -24.02 12.84 10.75
N LEU A 180 -24.83 11.81 10.48
CA LEU A 180 -24.87 11.16 9.16
C LEU A 180 -25.24 12.14 8.03
N ASN A 181 -25.99 13.21 8.33
CA ASN A 181 -26.28 14.28 7.37
C ASN A 181 -25.04 15.06 6.92
N ARG A 182 -23.93 15.00 7.67
CA ARG A 182 -22.64 15.57 7.29
C ARG A 182 -21.89 14.73 6.27
N VAL A 183 -22.38 13.54 5.94
CA VAL A 183 -21.86 12.69 4.86
C VAL A 183 -22.86 12.69 3.71
N VAL A 184 -22.37 12.86 2.48
CA VAL A 184 -23.19 12.80 1.27
C VAL A 184 -22.66 11.75 0.31
N ASN A 185 -23.57 11.06 -0.38
CA ASN A 185 -23.21 10.07 -1.37
C ASN A 185 -23.16 10.70 -2.77
N LEU A 186 -22.01 10.60 -3.44
CA LEU A 186 -21.91 10.84 -4.87
C LEU A 186 -22.50 9.63 -5.60
N SER A 187 -23.77 9.76 -5.97
CA SER A 187 -24.62 8.69 -6.48
C SER A 187 -24.57 8.57 -8.00
N ARG A 188 -24.34 9.69 -8.71
CA ARG A 188 -24.20 9.72 -10.17
C ARG A 188 -23.02 10.58 -10.57
N PHE A 189 -22.13 10.02 -11.37
CA PHE A 189 -21.03 10.76 -11.99
C PHE A 189 -20.92 10.31 -13.44
N LEU A 190 -21.34 11.17 -14.35
CA LEU A 190 -21.34 10.93 -15.79
C LEU A 190 -20.42 11.93 -16.46
N ILE A 191 -19.40 11.41 -17.14
CA ILE A 191 -18.74 12.07 -18.26
C ILE A 191 -19.15 11.28 -19.50
N ARG A 192 -19.62 11.96 -20.54
CA ARG A 192 -20.23 11.31 -21.71
C ARG A 192 -19.20 10.45 -22.45
N SER A 193 -19.61 9.26 -22.87
CA SER A 193 -18.72 8.21 -23.40
C SER A 193 -18.05 8.56 -24.74
N GLU A 194 -18.62 9.50 -25.50
CA GLU A 194 -18.10 9.99 -26.78
C GLU A 194 -16.86 10.88 -26.59
N LEU A 195 -16.61 11.38 -25.37
CA LEU A 195 -15.53 12.31 -25.11
C LEU A 195 -14.17 11.60 -25.06
N ARG A 196 -13.16 12.19 -25.71
CA ARG A 196 -11.75 11.72 -25.68
C ARG A 196 -10.84 12.83 -25.15
N CYS A 197 -11.14 13.29 -23.94
CA CYS A 197 -10.40 14.36 -23.27
C CYS A 197 -9.65 13.84 -22.04
N LYS A 198 -8.31 13.97 -22.03
CA LYS A 198 -7.47 13.55 -20.91
C LYS A 198 -7.78 14.37 -19.66
N ASN A 199 -7.84 13.69 -18.51
CA ASN A 199 -8.04 14.28 -17.17
C ASN A 199 -9.36 15.06 -16.95
N LEU A 200 -10.30 15.02 -17.89
CA LEU A 200 -11.58 15.73 -17.76
C LEU A 200 -12.37 15.30 -16.52
N ALA A 201 -12.46 13.99 -16.26
CA ALA A 201 -13.22 13.44 -15.15
C ALA A 201 -12.69 13.92 -13.78
N SER A 202 -11.39 13.78 -13.52
CA SER A 202 -10.78 14.24 -12.27
C SER A 202 -10.83 15.76 -12.12
N HIS A 203 -10.62 16.50 -13.21
CA HIS A 203 -10.70 17.96 -13.19
C HIS A 203 -12.10 18.48 -12.82
N VAL A 204 -13.14 17.93 -13.46
CA VAL A 204 -14.54 18.27 -13.17
C VAL A 204 -14.92 17.87 -11.75
N LEU A 205 -14.54 16.66 -11.33
CA LEU A 205 -14.83 16.18 -9.98
C LEU A 205 -14.21 17.10 -8.92
N GLY A 206 -12.96 17.53 -9.11
CA GLY A 206 -12.32 18.51 -8.23
C GLY A 206 -13.04 19.86 -8.17
N LYS A 207 -13.52 20.38 -9.31
CA LYS A 207 -14.33 21.62 -9.34
C LYS A 207 -15.64 21.46 -8.57
N VAL A 208 -16.34 20.35 -8.77
CA VAL A 208 -17.62 20.05 -8.10
C VAL A 208 -17.45 19.94 -6.59
N LEU A 209 -16.42 19.23 -6.13
CA LEU A 209 -16.18 19.02 -4.69
C LEU A 209 -15.87 20.33 -3.96
N ARG A 210 -15.14 21.27 -4.58
CA ARG A 210 -14.90 22.60 -4.00
C ARG A 210 -16.18 23.44 -3.86
N ARG A 211 -17.12 23.29 -4.80
CA ARG A 211 -18.39 24.04 -4.84
C ARG A 211 -19.48 23.43 -3.94
N LEU A 212 -19.42 22.11 -3.74
CA LEU A 212 -20.47 21.35 -3.07
C LEU A 212 -20.85 21.88 -1.66
N PRO A 213 -19.91 22.22 -0.75
CA PRO A 213 -20.25 22.70 0.58
C PRO A 213 -21.11 23.97 0.60
N SER A 214 -20.80 24.96 -0.26
CA SER A 214 -21.53 26.23 -0.32
C SER A 214 -22.95 26.03 -0.87
N ASP A 215 -23.08 25.24 -1.94
CA ASP A 215 -24.38 24.98 -2.58
C ASP A 215 -25.29 24.15 -1.66
N PHE A 216 -24.71 23.21 -0.89
CA PHE A 216 -25.46 22.45 0.11
C PHE A 216 -25.94 23.36 1.25
N ARG A 217 -25.07 24.27 1.74
CA ARG A 217 -25.41 25.22 2.80
C ARG A 217 -26.52 26.17 2.36
N ALA A 218 -26.46 26.73 1.15
CA ALA A 218 -27.52 27.58 0.62
C ALA A 218 -28.87 26.83 0.54
N ARG A 219 -28.83 25.56 0.12
CA ARG A 219 -30.05 24.77 -0.07
C ARG A 219 -30.64 24.22 1.23
N TYR A 220 -29.80 23.74 2.16
CA TYR A 220 -30.21 22.94 3.31
C TYR A 220 -29.75 23.49 4.67
N THR A 221 -29.16 24.70 4.71
CA THR A 221 -28.65 25.40 5.92
C THR A 221 -27.49 24.72 6.65
N TYR A 222 -26.92 23.64 6.10
CA TYR A 222 -25.71 22.99 6.59
C TYR A 222 -24.81 22.55 5.42
N ALA A 223 -23.52 22.37 5.72
CA ALA A 223 -22.55 21.83 4.75
C ALA A 223 -22.16 20.39 5.12
N PRO A 224 -21.97 19.50 4.12
CA PRO A 224 -21.34 18.21 4.31
C PRO A 224 -19.84 18.36 4.57
N TYR A 225 -19.30 17.43 5.34
CA TYR A 225 -17.88 17.32 5.65
C TYR A 225 -17.18 16.22 4.83
N VAL A 226 -17.92 15.19 4.45
CA VAL A 226 -17.38 14.02 3.75
C VAL A 226 -18.26 13.65 2.58
N VAL A 227 -17.64 13.27 1.45
CA VAL A 227 -18.31 12.62 0.32
C VAL A 227 -17.94 11.14 0.30
N GLU A 228 -18.92 10.26 0.22
CA GLU A 228 -18.71 8.84 -0.07
C GLU A 228 -19.16 8.51 -1.51
N THR A 229 -18.55 7.50 -2.13
CA THR A 229 -19.04 6.96 -3.41
C THR A 229 -18.73 5.47 -3.55
N PHE A 230 -19.40 4.82 -4.51
CA PHE A 230 -19.28 3.40 -4.78
C PHE A 230 -18.92 3.16 -6.24
N VAL A 231 -17.81 2.47 -6.49
CA VAL A 231 -17.35 2.15 -7.83
C VAL A 231 -17.44 0.65 -8.06
N GLY A 232 -18.21 0.24 -9.06
CA GLY A 232 -18.36 -1.17 -9.44
C GLY A 232 -17.63 -1.49 -10.75
N PRO A 233 -17.39 -2.79 -11.05
CA PRO A 233 -16.83 -3.22 -12.32
C PRO A 233 -17.59 -2.65 -13.54
N PRO A 234 -16.90 -2.33 -14.65
CA PRO A 234 -15.47 -2.53 -14.91
C PRO A 234 -14.55 -1.40 -14.41
N TYR A 235 -15.04 -0.47 -13.59
CA TYR A 235 -14.30 0.74 -13.23
C TYR A 235 -13.43 0.55 -11.98
N GLU A 236 -12.18 1.04 -12.03
CA GLU A 236 -11.23 0.99 -10.90
C GLU A 236 -11.27 2.23 -9.98
N GLY A 237 -11.97 3.28 -10.41
CA GLY A 237 -12.06 4.54 -9.66
C GLY A 237 -10.81 5.40 -9.75
N THR A 238 -10.00 5.26 -10.80
CA THR A 238 -8.77 6.04 -11.05
C THR A 238 -8.97 7.55 -10.91
N CYS A 239 -10.09 8.07 -11.42
CA CYS A 239 -10.41 9.50 -11.32
C CYS A 239 -10.69 9.97 -9.88
N PHE A 240 -11.19 9.10 -9.00
CA PHE A 240 -11.39 9.41 -7.58
C PHE A 240 -10.06 9.48 -6.85
N ARG A 241 -9.16 8.51 -7.09
CA ARG A 241 -7.80 8.52 -6.52
C ARG A 241 -7.02 9.76 -6.95
N ALA A 242 -7.11 10.12 -8.23
CA ALA A 242 -6.43 11.30 -8.79
C ALA A 242 -6.85 12.63 -8.13
N VAL A 243 -8.06 12.70 -7.54
CA VAL A 243 -8.57 13.90 -6.85
C VAL A 243 -8.33 13.84 -5.33
N GLY A 244 -7.83 12.71 -4.82
CA GLY A 244 -7.50 12.53 -3.40
C GLY A 244 -8.56 11.80 -2.57
N PHE A 245 -9.44 11.00 -3.19
CA PHE A 245 -10.31 10.11 -2.40
C PHE A 245 -9.50 8.99 -1.75
N HIS A 246 -9.80 8.71 -0.48
CA HIS A 246 -9.34 7.54 0.24
C HIS A 246 -10.14 6.30 -0.17
N TYR A 247 -9.46 5.24 -0.56
CA TYR A 247 -10.07 3.92 -0.70
C TYR A 247 -10.28 3.33 0.70
N LEU A 248 -11.52 2.99 1.05
CA LEU A 248 -11.88 2.49 2.38
C LEU A 248 -12.06 0.97 2.45
N GLY A 249 -11.99 0.29 1.31
CA GLY A 249 -12.30 -1.14 1.18
C GLY A 249 -13.50 -1.39 0.26
N ASP A 250 -13.98 -2.63 0.21
CA ASP A 250 -15.07 -3.04 -0.66
C ASP A 250 -16.40 -3.21 0.11
N THR A 251 -17.52 -2.96 -0.57
CA THR A 251 -18.84 -3.34 -0.08
C THR A 251 -18.97 -4.86 -0.01
N LYS A 252 -19.76 -5.36 0.94
CA LYS A 252 -19.99 -6.81 1.13
C LYS A 252 -20.85 -7.48 0.05
N GLY A 253 -21.23 -6.77 -1.03
CA GLY A 253 -22.09 -7.29 -2.10
C GLY A 253 -23.54 -7.59 -1.68
N ARG A 254 -23.96 -7.15 -0.49
CA ARG A 254 -25.34 -7.35 0.01
C ARG A 254 -26.23 -6.21 -0.47
N GLY A 255 -27.36 -6.54 -1.10
CA GLY A 255 -28.37 -5.57 -1.52
C GLY A 255 -29.04 -4.85 -0.35
N ARG A 256 -30.07 -4.02 -0.62
CA ARG A 256 -30.92 -3.47 0.45
C ARG A 256 -31.71 -4.61 1.10
N PRO A 257 -31.91 -4.62 2.43
CA PRO A 257 -32.60 -5.69 3.15
C PRO A 257 -34.01 -6.02 2.62
N ALA A 258 -34.71 -5.04 2.03
CA ALA A 258 -36.06 -5.21 1.48
C ALA A 258 -36.11 -5.90 0.10
N ALA A 259 -34.96 -6.12 -0.55
CA ALA A 259 -34.85 -6.88 -1.78
C ALA A 259 -34.13 -8.20 -1.46
N ALA A 260 -34.78 -9.05 -0.67
CA ALA A 260 -34.31 -10.40 -0.36
C ALA A 260 -34.52 -11.30 -1.60
N THR A 261 -33.76 -11.02 -2.66
CA THR A 261 -33.36 -12.04 -3.62
C THR A 261 -31.97 -12.47 -3.19
N ASP A 262 -31.79 -13.75 -2.89
CA ASP A 262 -30.56 -14.35 -2.33
C ASP A 262 -29.37 -14.37 -3.31
N THR A 263 -29.41 -13.52 -4.34
CA THR A 263 -28.36 -13.36 -5.34
C THR A 263 -27.35 -12.29 -4.89
N PRO A 264 -26.06 -12.64 -4.72
CA PRO A 264 -25.02 -11.68 -4.37
C PRO A 264 -24.91 -10.58 -5.45
N LYS A 265 -24.90 -9.30 -5.04
CA LYS A 265 -24.55 -8.22 -5.95
C LYS A 265 -23.04 -8.08 -6.05
N SER A 266 -22.55 -7.54 -7.17
CA SER A 266 -21.14 -7.24 -7.35
C SER A 266 -20.62 -6.35 -6.21
N LYS A 267 -19.47 -6.72 -5.66
CA LYS A 267 -18.74 -5.88 -4.71
C LYS A 267 -18.37 -4.57 -5.40
N LYS A 268 -18.41 -3.49 -4.64
CA LYS A 268 -18.10 -2.13 -5.10
C LYS A 268 -17.04 -1.54 -4.20
N LYS A 269 -16.03 -0.91 -4.78
CA LYS A 269 -15.02 -0.14 -4.07
C LYS A 269 -15.67 1.06 -3.39
N ILE A 270 -15.35 1.27 -2.12
CA ILE A 270 -15.82 2.40 -1.33
C ILE A 270 -14.72 3.45 -1.33
N PHE A 271 -15.07 4.65 -1.75
CA PHE A 271 -14.18 5.80 -1.70
C PHE A 271 -14.78 6.89 -0.83
N ALA A 272 -13.96 7.57 -0.04
CA ALA A 272 -14.34 8.74 0.75
C ALA A 272 -13.42 9.92 0.49
N TYR A 273 -13.97 11.12 0.49
CA TYR A 273 -13.24 12.38 0.32
C TYR A 273 -13.58 13.36 1.42
N GLU A 274 -12.55 13.97 1.99
CA GLU A 274 -12.67 15.01 3.01
C GLU A 274 -12.94 16.36 2.33
N LEU A 275 -14.15 16.89 2.48
CA LEU A 275 -14.49 18.26 2.05
C LEU A 275 -13.98 19.31 3.03
N ASP A 276 -13.83 18.94 4.29
CA ASP A 276 -13.39 19.78 5.40
C ASP A 276 -12.36 19.01 6.22
N SER A 277 -11.10 19.45 6.23
CA SER A 277 -10.02 18.78 6.96
C SER A 277 -10.21 18.78 8.48
N ALA A 278 -11.05 19.66 9.03
CA ALA A 278 -11.34 19.73 10.48
C ALA A 278 -12.57 18.90 10.88
N TRP A 279 -13.12 18.10 9.96
CA TRP A 279 -14.36 17.37 10.20
C TRP A 279 -14.34 16.50 11.45
N ARG A 280 -13.20 15.87 11.79
CA ARG A 280 -13.08 15.04 12.99
C ARG A 280 -13.29 15.85 14.27
N THR A 281 -12.67 17.02 14.35
CA THR A 281 -12.86 17.98 15.44
C THR A 281 -14.32 18.44 15.51
N HIS A 282 -14.95 18.75 14.37
CA HIS A 282 -16.36 19.13 14.34
C HIS A 282 -17.31 18.03 14.80
N LEU A 283 -16.94 16.75 14.61
CA LEU A 283 -17.74 15.61 15.04
C LEU A 283 -17.36 15.10 16.44
N GLY A 284 -16.33 15.65 17.08
CA GLY A 284 -15.84 15.18 18.37
C GLY A 284 -15.30 13.74 18.32
N VAL A 285 -14.90 13.25 17.14
CA VAL A 285 -14.33 11.90 17.00
C VAL A 285 -12.81 11.95 17.10
N PRO A 286 -12.18 10.97 17.77
CA PRO A 286 -10.73 10.93 17.85
C PRO A 286 -10.12 10.83 16.45
N PRO A 287 -8.93 11.40 16.22
CA PRO A 287 -8.17 11.09 15.02
C PRO A 287 -7.91 9.58 15.00
N VAL A 288 -8.46 8.90 14.01
CA VAL A 288 -8.01 7.54 13.70
C VAL A 288 -6.63 7.71 13.08
N ASP A 289 -5.59 7.36 13.83
CA ASP A 289 -4.34 7.08 13.17
C ASP A 289 -4.53 5.80 12.36
N LEU A 290 -4.87 5.96 11.08
CA LEU A 290 -5.04 4.82 10.16
C LEU A 290 -3.77 3.97 10.11
N TYR A 291 -2.63 4.53 10.51
CA TYR A 291 -1.34 3.89 10.64
C TYR A 291 -0.71 4.29 11.98
N PRO A 292 -1.02 3.62 13.10
CA PRO A 292 -0.36 3.92 14.38
C PRO A 292 1.17 3.85 14.24
N ARG A 293 1.89 4.62 15.06
CA ARG A 293 3.35 4.50 15.12
C ARG A 293 3.72 3.10 15.63
N LEU A 294 4.62 2.45 14.92
CA LEU A 294 5.10 1.12 15.25
C LEU A 294 6.62 1.12 15.29
N GLU A 295 7.19 0.73 16.43
CA GLU A 295 8.64 0.57 16.53
C GLU A 295 9.14 -0.54 15.59
N VAL A 296 10.35 -0.38 15.07
CA VAL A 296 10.89 -1.29 14.05
C VAL A 296 10.91 -2.74 14.53
N GLY A 297 11.23 -2.96 15.81
CA GLY A 297 11.26 -4.29 16.45
C GLY A 297 9.92 -4.87 16.86
N ALA A 298 8.80 -4.16 16.71
CA ALA A 298 7.53 -4.58 17.29
C ALA A 298 6.82 -5.66 16.46
N GLY A 299 6.42 -6.76 17.12
CA GLY A 299 5.67 -7.87 16.52
C GLY A 299 6.50 -8.68 15.52
N LEU A 300 7.78 -8.91 15.83
CA LEU A 300 8.72 -9.68 15.02
C LEU A 300 9.04 -11.07 15.59
N ASP A 301 8.53 -11.36 16.79
CA ASP A 301 8.68 -12.63 17.47
C ASP A 301 8.18 -13.79 16.60
N ALA A 302 8.83 -14.94 16.73
CA ALA A 302 8.55 -16.10 15.89
C ALA A 302 7.09 -16.55 15.95
N ASP A 303 6.42 -16.39 17.10
CA ASP A 303 5.05 -16.87 17.32
C ASP A 303 4.00 -16.05 16.58
N THR A 304 4.17 -14.73 16.49
CA THR A 304 3.10 -13.84 16.01
C THR A 304 3.43 -13.02 14.78
N TRP A 305 4.69 -12.98 14.31
CA TRP A 305 5.09 -12.10 13.21
C TRP A 305 4.23 -12.29 11.94
N ALA A 306 3.92 -13.54 11.58
CA ALA A 306 3.13 -13.82 10.38
C ALA A 306 1.68 -13.31 10.52
N THR A 307 1.11 -13.41 11.72
CA THR A 307 -0.20 -12.84 12.02
C THR A 307 -0.15 -11.32 11.96
N GLN A 308 0.90 -10.69 12.48
CA GLN A 308 1.06 -9.23 12.43
C GLN A 308 1.23 -8.71 10.99
N GLU A 309 1.97 -9.42 10.14
CA GLU A 309 2.30 -8.98 8.78
C GLU A 309 1.28 -9.41 7.72
N PHE A 310 0.45 -10.42 7.97
CA PHE A 310 -0.53 -10.94 7.00
C PHE A 310 -1.97 -11.07 7.53
N GLY A 311 -2.19 -10.98 8.84
CA GLY A 311 -3.48 -11.29 9.48
C GLY A 311 -4.61 -10.34 9.11
N SER A 312 -4.30 -9.14 8.59
CA SER A 312 -5.30 -8.19 8.09
C SER A 312 -5.61 -8.35 6.59
N ALA A 313 -5.14 -9.41 5.92
CA ALA A 313 -5.40 -9.62 4.49
C ALA A 313 -6.89 -9.82 4.19
N GLU A 314 -7.43 -9.06 3.23
CA GLU A 314 -8.84 -9.12 2.83
C GLU A 314 -9.10 -10.11 1.69
N LEU A 315 -8.89 -11.41 1.94
CA LEU A 315 -8.95 -12.45 0.89
C LEU A 315 -10.36 -12.98 0.60
N GLY A 316 -11.38 -12.19 0.92
CA GLY A 316 -12.80 -12.53 0.75
C GLY A 316 -13.37 -13.54 1.75
N HIS A 317 -12.56 -14.25 2.53
CA HIS A 317 -13.02 -15.17 3.58
C HIS A 317 -11.98 -15.34 4.71
N ARG A 318 -12.41 -15.33 5.98
CA ARG A 318 -11.52 -15.41 7.16
C ARG A 318 -10.59 -16.64 7.15
N ARG A 319 -11.10 -17.80 6.72
CA ARG A 319 -10.28 -19.03 6.58
C ARG A 319 -9.13 -18.88 5.59
N ARG A 320 -9.27 -18.06 4.54
CA ARG A 320 -8.20 -17.81 3.57
C ARG A 320 -7.12 -16.93 4.17
N THR A 321 -7.50 -15.90 4.93
CA THR A 321 -6.58 -15.05 5.69
C THR A 321 -5.80 -15.89 6.72
N ALA A 322 -6.50 -16.73 7.49
CA ALA A 322 -5.84 -17.65 8.43
C ALA A 322 -4.89 -18.63 7.71
N ARG A 323 -5.28 -19.14 6.53
CA ARG A 323 -4.41 -20.00 5.71
C ARG A 323 -3.20 -19.24 5.17
N LEU A 324 -3.33 -17.97 4.78
CA LEU A 324 -2.19 -17.14 4.37
C LEU A 324 -1.16 -17.01 5.50
N VAL A 325 -1.63 -16.72 6.72
CA VAL A 325 -0.77 -16.65 7.92
C VAL A 325 -0.02 -17.97 8.12
N LYS A 326 -0.74 -19.11 8.14
CA LYS A 326 -0.13 -20.44 8.25
C LYS A 326 0.85 -20.77 7.11
N ASN A 327 0.54 -20.34 5.88
CA ASN A 327 1.45 -20.52 4.75
C ASN A 327 2.71 -19.67 4.93
N ALA A 328 2.62 -18.44 5.44
CA ALA A 328 3.77 -17.59 5.68
C ALA A 328 4.69 -18.15 6.79
N GLU A 329 4.11 -18.68 7.87
CA GLU A 329 4.83 -19.42 8.92
C GLU A 329 5.58 -20.62 8.31
N LEU A 330 4.87 -21.47 7.58
CA LEU A 330 5.44 -22.65 6.91
C LEU A 330 6.56 -22.29 5.92
N MET A 331 6.38 -21.21 5.15
CA MET A 331 7.39 -20.72 4.21
C MET A 331 8.63 -20.16 4.93
N ALA A 332 8.45 -19.54 6.10
CA ALA A 332 9.56 -19.00 6.89
C ALA A 332 10.36 -20.09 7.63
N SER A 333 9.71 -21.16 8.09
CA SER A 333 10.38 -22.30 8.71
C SER A 333 11.11 -23.20 7.71
N THR A 334 10.76 -23.13 6.43
CA THR A 334 11.37 -23.92 5.33
C THR A 334 12.24 -23.09 4.37
N VAL A 335 12.76 -21.94 4.83
CA VAL A 335 13.65 -21.11 4.00
C VAL A 335 14.83 -21.92 3.47
N GLY A 336 14.98 -21.93 2.15
CA GLY A 336 16.09 -22.61 1.46
C GLY A 336 15.90 -24.12 1.29
N THR A 337 14.77 -24.68 1.72
CA THR A 337 14.36 -26.07 1.48
C THR A 337 12.99 -26.12 0.79
N PRO A 338 12.59 -27.26 0.21
CA PRO A 338 11.23 -27.44 -0.29
C PRO A 338 10.21 -27.37 0.86
N ILE A 339 9.00 -26.86 0.61
CA ILE A 339 7.89 -26.81 1.60
C ILE A 339 7.58 -28.19 2.20
N THR A 340 7.79 -29.28 1.44
CA THR A 340 7.61 -30.66 1.90
C THR A 340 8.64 -31.12 2.93
N ALA A 341 9.72 -30.35 3.14
CA ALA A 341 10.75 -30.63 4.14
C ALA A 341 10.48 -29.90 5.47
N SER A 342 9.23 -29.50 5.72
CA SER A 342 8.82 -28.91 7.01
C SER A 342 9.16 -29.85 8.17
N PRO A 343 9.75 -29.33 9.28
CA PRO A 343 10.08 -30.14 10.47
C PRO A 343 8.87 -30.91 11.02
N GLU A 344 7.70 -30.27 11.09
CA GLU A 344 6.46 -30.83 11.64
C GLU A 344 5.87 -31.99 10.81
N ARG A 345 6.35 -32.21 9.57
CA ARG A 345 5.85 -33.21 8.63
C ARG A 345 4.32 -33.24 8.46
N ASP A 346 3.61 -32.12 8.62
CA ASP A 346 2.15 -32.04 8.49
C ASP A 346 1.69 -32.09 7.00
N PRO A 347 1.10 -33.21 6.52
CA PRO A 347 0.64 -33.31 5.14
C PRO A 347 -0.53 -32.37 4.84
N ALA A 348 -1.36 -32.04 5.85
CA ALA A 348 -2.49 -31.14 5.70
C ALA A 348 -2.03 -29.68 5.54
N ALA A 349 -0.95 -29.26 6.24
CA ALA A 349 -0.32 -27.96 6.03
C ALA A 349 0.25 -27.84 4.60
N VAL A 350 1.02 -28.84 4.15
CA VAL A 350 1.60 -28.87 2.80
C VAL A 350 0.51 -28.86 1.73
N GLN A 351 -0.54 -29.68 1.89
CA GLN A 351 -1.67 -29.69 0.97
C GLN A 351 -2.42 -28.35 0.99
N GLY A 352 -2.59 -27.75 2.17
CA GLY A 352 -3.20 -26.43 2.35
C GLY A 352 -2.44 -25.32 1.63
N TYR A 353 -1.10 -25.36 1.66
CA TYR A 353 -0.23 -24.44 0.93
C TYR A 353 -0.48 -24.52 -0.58
N TYR A 354 -0.39 -25.71 -1.18
CA TYR A 354 -0.60 -25.87 -2.62
C TYR A 354 -2.03 -25.54 -3.05
N ARG A 355 -3.05 -26.00 -2.30
CA ARG A 355 -4.46 -25.69 -2.57
C ARG A 355 -4.75 -24.20 -2.52
N PHE A 356 -4.14 -23.47 -1.58
CA PHE A 356 -4.33 -22.02 -1.48
C PHE A 356 -3.88 -21.30 -2.76
N PHE A 357 -2.68 -21.63 -3.25
CA PHE A 357 -2.11 -20.98 -4.44
C PHE A 357 -2.72 -21.46 -5.76
N ALA A 358 -3.06 -22.75 -5.86
CA ALA A 358 -3.71 -23.31 -7.05
C ALA A 358 -5.09 -22.69 -7.30
N ASN A 359 -5.85 -22.39 -6.24
CA ASN A 359 -7.20 -21.83 -6.34
C ASN A 359 -7.25 -20.29 -6.20
N ALA A 360 -6.09 -19.63 -6.12
CA ALA A 360 -6.02 -18.19 -5.86
C ALA A 360 -6.71 -17.35 -6.94
N ASP A 361 -6.62 -17.76 -8.22
CA ASP A 361 -7.30 -17.08 -9.32
C ASP A 361 -8.83 -17.21 -9.23
N GLU A 362 -9.35 -18.40 -8.90
CA GLU A 362 -10.79 -18.62 -8.69
C GLU A 362 -11.35 -17.73 -7.56
N PHE A 363 -10.54 -17.53 -6.52
CA PHE A 363 -10.91 -16.68 -5.39
C PHE A 363 -10.71 -15.19 -5.65
N GLY A 364 -10.17 -14.81 -6.80
CA GLY A 364 -9.82 -13.42 -7.13
C GLY A 364 -8.71 -12.85 -6.25
N ILE A 365 -7.84 -13.68 -5.69
CA ILE A 365 -6.73 -13.24 -4.83
C ILE A 365 -5.61 -12.69 -5.72
N THR A 366 -5.31 -11.42 -5.56
CA THR A 366 -4.23 -10.72 -6.25
C THR A 366 -2.96 -10.69 -5.42
N ARG A 367 -1.82 -10.32 -6.02
CA ARG A 367 -0.57 -10.09 -5.27
C ARG A 367 -0.69 -8.87 -4.35
N GLU A 368 -1.46 -7.87 -4.76
CA GLU A 368 -1.72 -6.66 -4.01
C GLU A 368 -2.48 -6.98 -2.71
N ASP A 369 -3.44 -7.92 -2.76
CA ASP A 369 -4.17 -8.37 -1.56
C ASP A 369 -3.25 -9.07 -0.54
N LEU A 370 -2.22 -9.78 -1.02
CA LEU A 370 -1.23 -10.45 -0.18
C LEU A 370 -0.20 -9.47 0.41
N HIS A 371 0.10 -8.39 -0.32
CA HIS A 371 1.10 -7.38 0.08
C HIS A 371 0.52 -6.29 0.98
N ALA A 372 -0.77 -5.95 0.80
CA ALA A 372 -1.41 -4.80 1.48
C ALA A 372 -1.26 -4.79 3.02
N PRO A 373 -1.40 -5.92 3.75
CA PRO A 373 -1.17 -5.95 5.20
C PRO A 373 0.26 -5.55 5.59
N HIS A 374 1.26 -6.08 4.89
CA HIS A 374 2.66 -5.72 5.12
C HIS A 374 2.94 -4.27 4.74
N LEU A 375 2.36 -3.76 3.65
CA LEU A 375 2.49 -2.33 3.29
C LEU A 375 1.94 -1.43 4.40
N ARG A 376 0.80 -1.79 5.00
CA ARG A 376 0.24 -1.06 6.14
C ARG A 376 1.23 -1.03 7.31
N ARG A 377 1.75 -2.18 7.72
CA ARG A 377 2.76 -2.31 8.79
C ARG A 377 4.05 -1.53 8.46
N THR A 378 4.46 -1.54 7.20
CA THR A 378 5.60 -0.76 6.70
C THR A 378 5.38 0.73 6.92
N ILE A 379 4.19 1.25 6.58
CA ILE A 379 3.83 2.66 6.81
C ILE A 379 3.82 2.98 8.31
N GLU A 380 3.27 2.09 9.14
CA GLU A 380 3.28 2.22 10.61
C GLU A 380 4.72 2.36 11.16
N ARG A 381 5.68 1.57 10.64
CA ARG A 381 7.12 1.71 10.96
C ARG A 381 7.74 2.99 10.41
N MET A 382 7.35 3.42 9.21
CA MET A 382 7.86 4.66 8.61
C MET A 382 7.46 5.91 9.41
N ARG A 383 6.37 5.86 10.18
CA ARG A 383 5.90 7.00 10.99
C ARG A 383 6.73 7.27 12.24
N THR A 384 7.62 6.37 12.64
CA THR A 384 8.61 6.60 13.70
C THR A 384 9.88 7.29 13.18
N GLN A 385 9.99 7.49 11.86
CA GLN A 385 11.18 8.04 11.22
C GLN A 385 11.01 9.52 10.86
N ASP A 386 12.04 10.33 11.10
CA ASP A 386 12.10 11.70 10.58
C ASP A 386 12.50 11.76 9.10
N THR A 387 13.25 10.75 8.62
CA THR A 387 13.56 10.57 7.19
C THR A 387 13.46 9.11 6.81
N VAL A 388 12.78 8.83 5.69
CA VAL A 388 12.68 7.49 5.10
C VAL A 388 13.37 7.49 3.75
N VAL A 389 14.25 6.50 3.55
CA VAL A 389 14.94 6.29 2.28
C VAL A 389 14.29 5.11 1.56
N PHE A 390 13.84 5.33 0.33
CA PHE A 390 13.20 4.32 -0.51
C PHE A 390 14.17 3.91 -1.61
N ILE A 391 14.60 2.65 -1.59
CA ILE A 391 15.54 2.12 -2.58
C ILE A 391 14.75 1.35 -3.62
N GLN A 392 14.87 1.75 -4.88
CA GLN A 392 14.27 1.08 -6.02
C GLN A 392 15.32 0.36 -6.84
N ASP A 393 15.05 -0.88 -7.25
CA ASP A 393 15.89 -1.61 -8.21
C ASP A 393 15.15 -2.79 -8.85
N GLY A 394 15.69 -3.28 -9.97
CA GLY A 394 15.22 -4.44 -10.71
C GLY A 394 16.15 -5.64 -10.59
N THR A 395 15.58 -6.85 -10.58
CA THR A 395 16.32 -8.11 -10.70
C THR A 395 15.60 -9.07 -11.65
N LYS A 396 16.37 -9.95 -12.27
CA LYS A 396 15.87 -11.07 -13.07
C LYS A 396 15.90 -12.36 -12.23
N LEU A 397 14.83 -13.13 -12.24
CA LEU A 397 14.74 -14.44 -11.61
C LEU A 397 14.68 -15.50 -12.71
N SER A 398 15.65 -16.41 -12.75
CA SER A 398 15.73 -17.44 -13.79
C SER A 398 14.87 -18.65 -13.46
N PHE A 399 14.03 -19.04 -14.42
CA PHE A 399 13.21 -20.26 -14.37
C PHE A 399 13.42 -21.11 -15.63
N THR A 400 14.54 -20.96 -16.33
CA THR A 400 14.80 -21.60 -17.63
C THR A 400 14.73 -23.13 -17.59
N THR A 401 15.00 -23.75 -16.43
CA THR A 401 14.87 -25.21 -16.23
C THR A 401 13.45 -25.66 -15.87
N ARG A 402 12.46 -24.76 -15.89
CA ARG A 402 11.05 -25.02 -15.55
C ARG A 402 10.20 -24.99 -16.82
N THR A 403 10.40 -25.99 -17.66
CA THR A 403 9.74 -26.13 -18.97
C THR A 403 8.21 -26.18 -18.89
N ASN A 404 7.66 -26.60 -17.76
CA ASN A 404 6.20 -26.72 -17.55
C ASN A 404 5.59 -25.46 -16.90
N THR A 405 6.34 -24.37 -16.75
CA THR A 405 5.82 -23.12 -16.20
C THR A 405 5.34 -22.21 -17.32
N GLU A 406 4.03 -21.98 -17.36
CA GLU A 406 3.39 -21.13 -18.34
C GLU A 406 3.48 -19.64 -17.98
N GLY A 407 3.61 -18.80 -19.01
CA GLY A 407 3.56 -17.34 -18.90
C GLY A 407 4.86 -16.65 -18.47
N LEU A 408 6.00 -17.34 -18.51
CA LEU A 408 7.31 -16.73 -18.25
C LEU A 408 7.70 -15.72 -19.33
N ASP A 409 8.48 -14.71 -18.94
CA ASP A 409 9.10 -13.75 -19.85
C ASP A 409 10.48 -14.24 -20.31
N VAL A 410 10.93 -13.75 -21.46
CA VAL A 410 12.34 -13.90 -21.88
C VAL A 410 13.19 -12.87 -21.14
N ILE A 411 14.06 -13.34 -20.24
CA ILE A 411 14.92 -12.49 -19.40
C ILE A 411 16.35 -12.36 -19.95
N GLY A 412 16.73 -13.17 -20.94
CA GLY A 412 18.02 -13.09 -21.62
C GLY A 412 18.08 -14.00 -22.84
N GLN A 413 19.10 -13.81 -23.66
CA GLN A 413 19.46 -14.65 -24.81
C GLN A 413 20.97 -14.84 -24.77
N ASN A 414 21.44 -16.07 -24.91
CA ASN A 414 22.88 -16.35 -24.96
C ASN A 414 23.43 -16.16 -26.40
N GLN A 415 24.74 -16.39 -26.58
CA GLN A 415 25.40 -16.26 -27.89
C GLN A 415 24.97 -17.32 -28.92
N THR A 416 24.21 -18.33 -28.51
CA THR A 416 23.70 -19.41 -29.37
C THR A 416 22.19 -19.28 -29.61
N ASP A 417 21.63 -18.08 -29.43
CA ASP A 417 20.19 -17.77 -29.51
C ASP A 417 19.26 -18.52 -28.55
N ALA A 418 19.81 -19.26 -27.57
CA ALA A 418 19.01 -19.91 -26.56
C ALA A 418 18.44 -18.85 -25.61
N LYS A 419 17.11 -18.87 -25.47
CA LYS A 419 16.35 -17.96 -24.61
C LYS A 419 16.42 -18.45 -23.16
N ALA A 420 16.68 -17.53 -22.26
CA ALA A 420 16.55 -17.74 -20.83
C ALA A 420 15.18 -17.22 -20.40
N ASP A 421 14.30 -18.13 -19.98
CA ASP A 421 12.97 -17.78 -19.46
C ASP A 421 13.00 -17.50 -17.97
N GLY A 422 12.17 -16.55 -17.53
CA GLY A 422 12.12 -16.14 -16.15
C GLY A 422 11.15 -14.99 -15.86
N ILE A 423 11.40 -14.30 -14.76
CA ILE A 423 10.58 -13.19 -14.27
C ILE A 423 11.45 -11.97 -14.05
N HIS A 424 11.00 -10.82 -14.54
CA HIS A 424 11.52 -9.53 -14.12
C HIS A 424 10.79 -9.08 -12.86
N LEU A 425 11.53 -8.82 -11.79
CA LEU A 425 11.03 -8.25 -10.55
C LEU A 425 11.61 -6.84 -10.38
N HIS A 426 10.77 -5.86 -10.10
CA HIS A 426 11.19 -4.55 -9.64
C HIS A 426 10.62 -4.32 -8.24
N ALA A 427 11.46 -3.93 -7.28
CA ALA A 427 11.07 -3.79 -5.89
C ALA A 427 11.46 -2.41 -5.35
N THR A 428 10.68 -1.94 -4.38
CA THR A 428 10.93 -0.74 -3.60
C THR A 428 10.94 -1.10 -2.14
N ILE A 429 12.06 -0.82 -1.47
CA ILE A 429 12.28 -1.13 -0.07
C ILE A 429 12.42 0.19 0.69
N ALA A 430 11.65 0.36 1.76
CA ALA A 430 11.84 1.47 2.69
C ALA A 430 12.89 1.07 3.73
N VAL A 431 13.85 1.96 3.99
CA VAL A 431 14.87 1.79 5.02
C VAL A 431 15.00 3.05 5.89
N SER A 432 15.46 2.89 7.13
CA SER A 432 15.81 4.01 8.00
C SER A 432 16.99 4.81 7.43
N ALA A 433 16.97 6.12 7.62
CA ALA A 433 17.98 7.01 7.01
C ALA A 433 19.38 6.87 7.62
N GLU A 434 19.46 6.54 8.92
CA GLU A 434 20.72 6.47 9.66
C GLU A 434 21.47 5.17 9.34
N GLU A 435 20.85 4.03 9.64
CA GLU A 435 21.52 2.72 9.59
C GLU A 435 21.09 1.84 8.39
N GLY A 436 20.07 2.28 7.65
CA GLY A 436 19.48 1.48 6.59
C GLY A 436 18.80 0.23 7.12
N LEU A 437 18.18 0.29 8.30
CA LEU A 437 17.32 -0.77 8.82
C LEU A 437 16.09 -0.90 7.91
N PRO A 438 15.76 -2.10 7.42
CA PRO A 438 14.67 -2.29 6.48
C PRO A 438 13.33 -2.16 7.20
N LEU A 439 12.55 -1.13 6.84
CA LEU A 439 11.24 -0.86 7.42
C LEU A 439 10.13 -1.71 6.77
N GLY A 440 10.32 -2.09 5.51
CA GLY A 440 9.42 -2.98 4.79
C GLY A 440 9.48 -2.84 3.27
N ILE A 441 8.70 -3.67 2.59
CA ILE A 441 8.52 -3.65 1.14
C ILE A 441 7.36 -2.71 0.80
N VAL A 442 7.63 -1.63 0.07
CA VAL A 442 6.62 -0.61 -0.29
C VAL A 442 5.94 -0.93 -1.61
N HIS A 443 6.69 -1.50 -2.56
CA HIS A 443 6.17 -1.84 -3.86
C HIS A 443 6.93 -3.02 -4.44
N CYS A 444 6.23 -3.88 -5.16
CA CYS A 444 6.82 -4.86 -6.05
C CYS A 444 6.03 -4.85 -7.36
N ALA A 445 6.70 -5.09 -8.48
CA ALA A 445 6.09 -5.24 -9.79
C ALA A 445 6.79 -6.38 -10.54
N TYR A 446 6.00 -7.11 -11.32
CA TYR A 446 6.47 -8.24 -12.11
C TYR A 446 6.15 -8.05 -13.58
N GLY A 447 7.01 -8.58 -14.45
CA GLY A 447 6.83 -8.56 -15.91
C GLY A 447 7.81 -7.64 -16.65
N LYS A 448 7.81 -7.70 -17.98
CA LYS A 448 8.74 -6.95 -18.87
C LYS A 448 8.95 -5.51 -18.43
N GLN A 449 10.22 -5.19 -18.16
CA GLN A 449 10.71 -3.86 -17.79
C GLN A 449 11.09 -3.03 -19.03
N THR A 450 10.43 -3.23 -20.17
CA THR A 450 10.80 -2.56 -21.43
C THR A 450 9.60 -1.81 -22.01
N PRO A 451 9.64 -0.46 -22.08
CA PRO A 451 10.72 0.42 -21.62
C PRO A 451 10.85 0.42 -20.08
N LYS A 452 12.06 0.73 -19.55
CA LYS A 452 12.32 0.73 -18.10
C LYS A 452 11.61 1.87 -17.36
N THR A 453 11.43 3.02 -18.01
CA THR A 453 10.92 4.26 -17.40
C THR A 453 9.58 4.09 -16.69
N PRO A 454 8.52 3.47 -17.28
CA PRO A 454 7.26 3.25 -16.58
C PRO A 454 7.39 2.45 -15.28
N THR A 455 8.31 1.48 -15.20
CA THR A 455 8.52 0.66 -14.00
C THR A 455 9.03 1.52 -12.84
N TRP A 456 10.01 2.38 -13.09
CA TRP A 456 10.52 3.33 -12.08
C TRP A 456 9.44 4.34 -11.67
N LEU A 457 8.68 4.87 -12.63
CA LEU A 457 7.58 5.81 -12.34
C LEU A 457 6.50 5.19 -11.45
N ASN A 458 6.11 3.94 -11.71
CA ASN A 458 5.15 3.21 -10.87
C ASN A 458 5.64 3.09 -9.42
N GLY A 459 6.94 2.80 -9.22
CA GLY A 459 7.54 2.77 -7.89
C GLY A 459 7.57 4.15 -7.23
N ILE A 460 7.88 5.22 -7.97
CA ILE A 460 7.80 6.61 -7.47
C ILE A 460 6.38 6.96 -7.02
N HIS A 461 5.35 6.60 -7.79
CA HIS A 461 3.95 6.84 -7.42
C HIS A 461 3.51 6.02 -6.21
N ALA A 462 4.01 4.79 -6.06
CA ALA A 462 3.77 3.99 -4.87
C ALA A 462 4.40 4.63 -3.62
N ILE A 463 5.64 5.14 -3.74
CA ILE A 463 6.32 5.89 -2.67
C ILE A 463 5.54 7.16 -2.32
N GLU A 464 5.09 7.93 -3.31
CA GLU A 464 4.31 9.15 -3.07
C GLU A 464 3.01 8.82 -2.32
N THR A 465 2.32 7.76 -2.72
CA THR A 465 1.09 7.29 -2.07
C THR A 465 1.35 6.91 -0.61
N ALA A 466 2.43 6.17 -0.33
CA ALA A 466 2.82 5.84 1.05
C ALA A 466 3.23 7.10 1.84
N SER A 467 4.04 7.97 1.24
CA SER A 467 4.57 9.20 1.86
C SER A 467 3.48 10.25 2.15
N ALA A 468 2.37 10.22 1.41
CA ALA A 468 1.19 11.05 1.69
C ALA A 468 0.50 10.69 3.02
N THR A 469 0.72 9.48 3.54
CA THR A 469 0.19 9.04 4.84
C THR A 469 1.10 9.40 6.02
N LEU A 470 2.34 9.84 5.77
CA LEU A 470 3.31 10.18 6.81
C LEU A 470 3.11 11.61 7.34
N PRO A 471 3.56 11.92 8.57
CA PRO A 471 3.64 13.29 9.05
C PRO A 471 4.36 14.19 8.03
N ARG A 472 3.86 15.43 7.84
CA ARG A 472 4.44 16.35 6.85
C ARG A 472 5.94 16.61 7.04
N LYS A 473 6.41 16.58 8.31
CA LYS A 473 7.81 16.75 8.68
C LYS A 473 8.71 15.59 8.23
N THR A 474 8.16 14.40 8.02
CA THR A 474 8.94 13.24 7.59
C THR A 474 9.38 13.47 6.14
N LYS A 475 10.69 13.38 5.91
CA LYS A 475 11.30 13.50 4.57
C LYS A 475 11.30 12.14 3.88
N SER A 476 10.98 12.12 2.59
CA SER A 476 10.98 10.91 1.76
C SER A 476 11.97 11.07 0.61
N ILE A 477 13.02 10.23 0.58
CA ILE A 477 14.05 10.25 -0.48
C ILE A 477 14.02 8.94 -1.26
N CYS A 478 13.78 9.02 -2.57
CA CYS A 478 13.83 7.88 -3.47
C CYS A 478 15.22 7.75 -4.12
N VAL A 479 15.91 6.64 -3.85
CA VAL A 479 17.26 6.34 -4.32
C VAL A 479 17.21 5.34 -5.47
N MET A 480 17.85 5.72 -6.59
CA MET A 480 17.90 4.92 -7.81
C MET A 480 19.30 4.91 -8.42
N ASP A 481 19.62 3.85 -9.16
CA ASP A 481 20.94 3.68 -9.77
C ASP A 481 21.06 4.39 -11.14
N ARG A 482 22.07 3.99 -11.92
CA ARG A 482 22.33 4.55 -13.25
C ARG A 482 21.26 4.24 -14.29
N ASP A 483 20.50 3.16 -14.11
CA ASP A 483 19.44 2.78 -15.05
C ASP A 483 18.22 3.71 -14.97
N ALA A 484 18.12 4.50 -13.90
CA ALA A 484 17.11 5.53 -13.73
C ALA A 484 17.55 6.93 -14.17
N ASP A 485 18.77 7.09 -14.73
CA ASP A 485 19.26 8.38 -15.23
C ASP A 485 18.52 8.78 -16.52
N ALA A 486 17.30 9.30 -16.36
CA ALA A 486 16.44 9.80 -17.42
C ALA A 486 15.76 11.11 -17.00
N PHE A 487 15.56 12.01 -17.97
CA PHE A 487 14.91 13.30 -17.71
C PHE A 487 13.48 13.08 -17.21
N GLU A 488 12.75 12.13 -17.79
CA GLU A 488 11.37 11.80 -17.43
C GLU A 488 11.25 11.43 -15.95
N ILE A 489 12.22 10.67 -15.43
CA ILE A 489 12.28 10.32 -14.00
C ILE A 489 12.52 11.56 -13.14
N LEU A 490 13.53 12.38 -13.46
CA LEU A 490 13.82 13.61 -12.70
C LEU A 490 12.65 14.61 -12.76
N SER A 491 12.00 14.73 -13.91
CA SER A 491 10.87 15.64 -14.14
C SER A 491 9.61 15.21 -13.41
N GLU A 492 9.50 13.93 -13.01
CA GLU A 492 8.38 13.40 -12.24
C GLU A 492 8.23 14.10 -10.89
N ARG A 493 9.32 14.70 -10.38
CA ARG A 493 9.29 15.57 -9.20
C ARG A 493 8.28 16.73 -9.29
N ARG A 494 7.85 17.12 -10.50
CA ARG A 494 6.78 18.12 -10.71
C ARG A 494 5.39 17.59 -10.37
N ASN A 495 5.20 16.27 -10.47
CA ASN A 495 3.92 15.59 -10.25
C ASN A 495 3.83 15.00 -8.83
N VAL A 496 4.96 14.70 -8.19
CA VAL A 496 5.02 14.23 -6.80
C VAL A 496 5.42 15.36 -5.85
N THR A 497 4.83 15.41 -4.66
CA THR A 497 4.98 16.55 -3.73
C THR A 497 5.66 16.17 -2.42
N ARG A 498 5.61 14.90 -2.02
CA ARG A 498 6.16 14.40 -0.75
C ARG A 498 7.55 13.80 -0.89
N THR A 499 7.95 13.47 -2.12
CA THR A 499 9.13 12.64 -2.39
C THR A 499 10.17 13.38 -3.22
N ASP A 500 11.42 13.40 -2.73
CA ASP A 500 12.58 13.84 -3.49
C ASP A 500 13.32 12.65 -4.10
N LEU A 501 13.98 12.88 -5.24
CA LEU A 501 14.64 11.84 -6.04
C LEU A 501 16.15 12.00 -5.93
N LEU A 502 16.88 10.89 -5.83
CA LEU A 502 18.34 10.80 -5.80
C LEU A 502 18.80 9.71 -6.77
N VAL A 503 19.42 10.11 -7.87
CA VAL A 503 19.78 9.24 -9.00
C VAL A 503 21.27 9.33 -9.27
N ARG A 504 21.94 8.20 -9.55
CA ARG A 504 23.33 8.24 -10.02
C ARG A 504 23.36 8.53 -11.51
N ALA A 505 24.04 9.59 -11.91
CA ALA A 505 24.21 9.92 -13.32
C ALA A 505 25.05 8.86 -14.06
N ASN A 506 24.59 8.55 -15.26
CA ASN A 506 25.21 7.69 -16.26
C ASN A 506 25.64 8.50 -17.49
N HIS A 507 24.85 9.51 -17.87
CA HIS A 507 25.04 10.27 -19.10
C HIS A 507 25.72 11.62 -18.84
N ASP A 508 26.72 11.95 -19.67
CA ASP A 508 27.35 13.27 -19.70
C ASP A 508 26.48 14.27 -20.48
N ARG A 509 25.38 14.69 -19.85
CA ARG A 509 24.32 15.50 -20.48
C ARG A 509 24.83 16.90 -20.84
N VAL A 510 24.34 17.43 -21.96
CA VAL A 510 24.45 18.86 -22.25
C VAL A 510 23.48 19.62 -21.33
N LEU A 511 23.96 20.67 -20.67
CA LEU A 511 23.20 21.44 -19.68
C LEU A 511 22.57 22.71 -20.25
N ASP A 512 23.19 23.30 -21.27
CA ASP A 512 22.79 24.59 -21.82
C ASP A 512 23.09 24.73 -23.33
N LYS A 513 22.69 25.87 -23.91
CA LYS A 513 22.91 26.19 -25.33
C LYS A 513 24.39 26.35 -25.68
N SER A 514 25.23 26.72 -24.71
CA SER A 514 26.69 26.81 -24.87
C SER A 514 27.37 25.42 -24.87
N ARG A 515 26.58 24.35 -24.80
CA ARG A 515 26.99 22.94 -24.84
C ARG A 515 27.90 22.53 -23.69
N HIS A 516 27.80 23.20 -22.53
CA HIS A 516 28.47 22.72 -21.32
C HIS A 516 27.94 21.34 -20.94
N ARG A 517 28.84 20.41 -20.63
CA ARG A 517 28.49 19.04 -20.25
C ARG A 517 28.55 18.82 -18.74
N LEU A 518 27.70 17.93 -18.24
CA LEU A 518 27.52 17.65 -16.82
C LEU A 518 28.84 17.32 -16.10
N PHE A 519 29.56 16.29 -16.53
CA PHE A 519 30.73 15.81 -15.80
C PHE A 519 31.88 16.83 -15.81
N PRO A 520 32.27 17.44 -16.95
CA PRO A 520 33.27 18.51 -16.95
C PRO A 520 32.86 19.72 -16.09
N THR A 521 31.59 20.11 -16.12
CA THR A 521 31.08 21.25 -15.33
C THR A 521 31.23 20.98 -13.84
N MET A 522 30.88 19.77 -13.40
CA MET A 522 31.03 19.37 -12.00
C MET A 522 32.50 19.27 -11.57
N ARG A 523 33.38 18.68 -12.41
CA ARG A 523 34.82 18.55 -12.11
C ARG A 523 35.54 19.88 -11.96
N LYS A 524 35.15 20.90 -12.75
CA LYS A 524 35.73 22.26 -12.70
C LYS A 524 35.40 23.02 -11.41
N GLY A 525 34.38 22.60 -10.66
CA GLY A 525 34.03 23.22 -9.38
C GLY A 525 35.16 23.07 -8.35
N LYS A 526 35.31 24.08 -7.48
CA LYS A 526 36.19 23.95 -6.30
C LYS A 526 35.59 22.91 -5.33
N PRO A 527 36.38 21.97 -4.77
CA PRO A 527 35.93 21.10 -3.69
C PRO A 527 35.30 21.93 -2.56
N ALA A 528 34.10 21.54 -2.13
CA ALA A 528 33.45 22.11 -0.96
C ALA A 528 33.98 21.49 0.35
N GLY A 529 34.61 20.32 0.25
CA GLY A 529 35.30 19.65 1.35
C GLY A 529 35.50 18.16 1.06
N VAL A 530 35.69 17.37 2.12
CA VAL A 530 36.02 15.94 2.02
C VAL A 530 35.12 15.05 2.88
N MET A 531 35.02 13.77 2.50
CA MET A 531 34.47 12.71 3.34
C MET A 531 35.28 11.43 3.18
N GLU A 532 35.23 10.55 4.17
CA GLU A 532 35.83 9.23 4.08
C GLU A 532 34.79 8.18 3.68
N LEU A 533 35.18 7.31 2.75
CA LEU A 533 34.42 6.12 2.39
C LEU A 533 35.24 4.88 2.73
N LYS A 534 34.73 4.06 3.66
CA LYS A 534 35.28 2.73 3.90
C LYS A 534 34.94 1.83 2.73
N VAL A 535 35.98 1.39 2.00
CA VAL A 535 35.90 0.43 0.91
C VAL A 535 36.28 -0.92 1.48
N GLU A 536 35.34 -1.86 1.49
CA GLU A 536 35.64 -3.24 1.89
C GLU A 536 36.50 -3.95 0.85
N GLU A 537 37.39 -4.79 1.36
CA GLU A 537 38.20 -5.70 0.55
C GLU A 537 37.27 -6.66 -0.20
N LEU A 538 37.57 -6.86 -1.49
CA LEU A 538 36.89 -7.83 -2.31
C LEU A 538 37.92 -8.78 -2.88
N SER A 539 37.83 -10.07 -2.56
CA SER A 539 38.70 -11.08 -3.14
C SER A 539 38.44 -11.25 -4.63
N ARG A 540 39.48 -11.66 -5.37
CA ARG A 540 39.36 -12.04 -6.78
C ARG A 540 38.41 -13.23 -6.90
N ARG A 541 37.42 -13.16 -7.79
CA ARG A 541 36.42 -14.22 -7.97
C ARG A 541 36.50 -14.81 -9.37
N MET A 542 36.62 -16.13 -9.41
CA MET A 542 36.53 -16.89 -10.65
C MET A 542 35.22 -17.69 -10.70
N LYS A 543 34.58 -17.72 -11.87
CA LYS A 543 33.46 -18.59 -12.16
C LYS A 543 33.69 -19.28 -13.49
N SER A 544 33.67 -20.61 -13.49
CA SER A 544 33.90 -21.44 -14.69
C SER A 544 35.20 -21.06 -15.43
N GLY A 545 36.30 -20.90 -14.69
CA GLY A 545 37.61 -20.55 -15.24
C GLY A 545 37.78 -19.11 -15.71
N ARG A 546 36.74 -18.27 -15.65
CA ARG A 546 36.82 -16.84 -16.01
C ARG A 546 36.86 -15.96 -14.79
N VAL A 547 37.72 -14.94 -14.82
CA VAL A 547 37.72 -13.89 -13.81
C VAL A 547 36.43 -13.10 -13.95
N THR A 548 35.60 -13.15 -12.91
CA THR A 548 34.34 -12.41 -12.81
C THR A 548 34.47 -11.13 -11.98
N SER A 549 35.56 -11.03 -11.21
CA SER A 549 35.97 -9.84 -10.48
C SER A 549 37.46 -9.95 -10.21
N ASP A 550 38.23 -8.91 -10.55
CA ASP A 550 39.66 -8.81 -10.27
C ASP A 550 39.97 -8.61 -8.77
N GLY A 551 38.94 -8.40 -7.96
CA GLY A 551 39.09 -8.03 -6.55
C GLY A 551 39.47 -6.56 -6.37
N ARG A 552 39.58 -6.12 -5.11
CA ARG A 552 40.12 -4.82 -4.72
C ARG A 552 40.59 -4.86 -3.26
N PRO A 553 41.69 -4.15 -2.91
CA PRO A 553 42.09 -4.00 -1.52
C PRO A 553 41.08 -3.14 -0.76
N GLY A 554 40.86 -3.50 0.51
CA GLY A 554 40.10 -2.67 1.44
C GLY A 554 40.89 -1.40 1.78
N ARG A 555 40.20 -0.26 1.89
CA ARG A 555 40.85 1.04 2.18
C ARG A 555 39.85 2.08 2.69
N ASN A 556 40.35 3.11 3.36
CA ASN A 556 39.60 4.34 3.62
C ASN A 556 39.87 5.33 2.48
N ALA A 557 38.93 5.44 1.55
CA ALA A 557 39.03 6.34 0.42
C ALA A 557 38.63 7.76 0.84
N ARG A 558 39.58 8.70 0.77
CA ARG A 558 39.32 10.13 1.01
C ARG A 558 38.71 10.75 -0.24
N MET A 559 37.46 11.20 -0.14
CA MET A 559 36.67 11.68 -1.27
C MET A 559 36.52 13.20 -1.20
N GLU A 560 36.91 13.90 -2.27
CA GLU A 560 36.51 15.30 -2.45
C GLU A 560 35.05 15.37 -2.89
N ILE A 561 34.30 16.28 -2.28
CA ILE A 561 32.90 16.54 -2.60
C ILE A 561 32.77 17.92 -3.25
N ARG A 562 32.02 17.98 -4.33
CA ARG A 562 31.56 19.22 -4.98
C ARG A 562 30.05 19.13 -5.11
N PHE A 563 29.34 20.24 -4.93
CA PHE A 563 27.91 20.28 -5.22
C PHE A 563 27.50 21.62 -5.83
N ARG A 564 26.50 21.60 -6.71
CA ARG A 564 25.98 22.79 -7.39
C ARG A 564 24.59 22.52 -7.96
N LYS A 565 23.74 23.55 -7.95
CA LYS A 565 22.47 23.56 -8.68
C LYS A 565 22.73 23.59 -10.19
N ILE A 566 22.09 22.67 -10.91
CA ILE A 566 22.19 22.53 -12.37
C ILE A 566 20.78 22.44 -12.98
N LEU A 567 20.68 22.77 -14.27
CA LEU A 567 19.46 22.59 -15.05
C LEU A 567 19.66 21.41 -15.99
N VAL A 568 18.83 20.37 -15.85
CA VAL A 568 18.84 19.22 -16.75
C VAL A 568 17.79 19.45 -17.84
N PRO A 569 18.17 19.61 -19.12
CA PRO A 569 17.21 19.84 -20.18
C PRO A 569 16.42 18.56 -20.54
N PRO A 570 15.23 18.71 -21.14
CA PRO A 570 14.48 17.57 -21.66
C PRO A 570 15.24 16.87 -22.79
N THR A 571 15.11 15.55 -22.86
CA THR A 571 15.73 14.72 -23.92
C THR A 571 14.80 14.44 -25.09
N LYS A 572 13.49 14.24 -24.85
CA LYS A 572 12.53 13.84 -25.90
C LYS A 572 11.64 14.98 -26.40
N ASP A 573 11.23 15.87 -25.51
CA ASP A 573 10.29 16.96 -25.83
C ASP A 573 10.94 18.31 -25.49
N PRO A 574 11.51 19.01 -26.49
CA PRO A 574 12.22 20.28 -26.30
C PRO A 574 11.33 21.41 -25.76
N THR A 575 10.00 21.27 -25.82
CA THR A 575 9.07 22.30 -25.32
C THR A 575 8.95 22.28 -23.79
N GLN A 576 9.39 21.19 -23.14
CA GLN A 576 9.36 21.11 -21.69
C GLN A 576 10.45 21.98 -21.07
N ALA A 577 10.12 22.63 -19.96
CA ALA A 577 11.11 23.37 -19.19
C ALA A 577 12.22 22.42 -18.68
N PRO A 578 13.50 22.86 -18.62
CA PRO A 578 14.56 22.13 -17.92
C PRO A 578 14.21 21.88 -16.45
N MET A 579 14.71 20.77 -15.90
CA MET A 579 14.49 20.40 -14.50
C MET A 579 15.64 20.92 -13.63
N PRO A 580 15.38 21.79 -12.63
CA PRO A 580 16.39 22.16 -11.66
C PRO A 580 16.67 20.98 -10.71
N VAL A 581 17.93 20.60 -10.61
CA VAL A 581 18.41 19.56 -9.68
C VAL A 581 19.75 19.99 -9.06
N TRP A 582 20.15 19.37 -7.98
CA TRP A 582 21.48 19.52 -7.39
C TRP A 582 22.37 18.38 -7.87
N GLY A 583 23.49 18.72 -8.51
CA GLY A 583 24.54 17.78 -8.83
C GLY A 583 25.51 17.67 -7.65
N ILE A 584 25.89 16.45 -7.28
CA ILE A 584 26.92 16.14 -6.30
C ILE A 584 27.97 15.28 -6.98
N HIS A 585 29.22 15.73 -6.97
CA HIS A 585 30.36 15.01 -7.53
C HIS A 585 31.31 14.60 -6.43
N LEU A 586 31.62 13.30 -6.40
CA LEU A 586 32.58 12.70 -5.49
C LEU A 586 33.73 12.13 -6.28
N ARG A 587 34.95 12.43 -5.85
CA ARG A 587 36.17 11.90 -6.46
C ARG A 587 37.18 11.49 -5.41
N GLU A 588 37.68 10.27 -5.51
CA GLU A 588 38.75 9.76 -4.64
C GLU A 588 40.05 10.53 -4.87
N GLN A 589 40.65 11.02 -3.79
CA GLN A 589 42.00 11.56 -3.76
C GLN A 589 43.00 10.42 -3.64
N ASN A 590 44.08 10.49 -4.42
CA ASN A 590 45.21 9.57 -4.35
C ASN A 590 44.78 8.08 -4.31
N PRO A 591 43.99 7.61 -5.30
CA PRO A 591 43.57 6.22 -5.35
C PRO A 591 44.81 5.30 -5.44
N PRO A 592 44.81 4.12 -4.79
CA PRO A 592 45.91 3.18 -4.91
C PRO A 592 46.14 2.79 -6.37
N GLU A 593 47.40 2.62 -6.77
CA GLU A 593 47.79 2.35 -8.16
C GLU A 593 47.10 1.11 -8.74
N ALA A 594 46.91 0.07 -7.92
CA ALA A 594 46.23 -1.16 -8.29
C ALA A 594 44.68 -1.07 -8.29
N ALA A 595 44.09 0.08 -7.96
CA ALA A 595 42.64 0.23 -7.80
C ALA A 595 42.04 1.27 -8.75
N LYS A 596 40.90 0.92 -9.36
CA LYS A 596 40.11 1.89 -10.12
C LYS A 596 39.63 3.04 -9.19
N PRO A 597 39.87 4.31 -9.53
CA PRO A 597 39.44 5.44 -8.70
C PRO A 597 37.92 5.48 -8.55
N ILE A 598 37.44 5.80 -7.35
CA ILE A 598 36.01 6.03 -7.13
C ILE A 598 35.64 7.43 -7.62
N GLU A 599 34.70 7.49 -8.56
CA GLU A 599 34.12 8.75 -9.03
C GLU A 599 32.61 8.60 -9.24
N TRP A 600 31.82 9.38 -8.48
CA TRP A 600 30.36 9.38 -8.53
C TRP A 600 29.81 10.75 -8.90
N TYR A 601 28.73 10.75 -9.69
CA TYR A 601 27.92 11.90 -10.00
C TYR A 601 26.50 11.56 -9.57
N LEU A 602 25.96 12.27 -8.59
CA LEU A 602 24.61 12.08 -8.08
C LEU A 602 23.79 13.31 -8.45
N LEU A 603 22.55 13.09 -8.88
CA LEU A 603 21.57 14.12 -9.17
C LEU A 603 20.45 13.99 -8.16
N THR A 604 20.13 15.07 -7.45
CA THR A 604 19.05 15.07 -6.48
C THR A 604 18.10 16.24 -6.67
N THR A 605 16.80 16.01 -6.41
CA THR A 605 15.81 17.09 -6.38
C THR A 605 15.72 17.76 -5.01
N GLN A 606 16.25 17.09 -3.97
CA GLN A 606 16.42 17.67 -2.64
C GLN A 606 17.39 18.85 -2.73
N GLU A 607 17.07 19.93 -2.03
CA GLU A 607 17.98 21.08 -1.95
C GLU A 607 19.24 20.74 -1.15
N VAL A 608 20.41 21.14 -1.69
CA VAL A 608 21.74 20.88 -1.12
C VAL A 608 22.56 22.15 -1.14
N THR A 609 22.54 22.91 -0.06
CA THR A 609 23.25 24.19 0.09
C THR A 609 24.51 24.08 0.93
N THR A 610 24.65 23.00 1.70
CA THR A 610 25.78 22.77 2.60
C THR A 610 26.51 21.46 2.28
N ILE A 611 27.77 21.36 2.74
CA ILE A 611 28.54 20.11 2.63
C ILE A 611 27.90 18.95 3.40
N GLU A 612 27.26 19.22 4.53
CA GLU A 612 26.62 18.17 5.35
C GLU A 612 25.37 17.61 4.65
N GLU A 613 24.57 18.45 3.99
CA GLU A 613 23.49 17.97 3.12
C GLU A 613 24.03 17.14 1.94
N ALA A 614 25.16 17.53 1.36
CA ALA A 614 25.79 16.77 0.28
C ALA A 614 26.28 15.39 0.78
N LYS A 615 26.96 15.35 1.93
CA LYS A 615 27.38 14.09 2.60
C LYS A 615 26.18 13.21 2.94
N GLN A 616 25.07 13.81 3.38
CA GLN A 616 23.83 13.08 3.68
C GLN A 616 23.26 12.40 2.43
N MET A 617 23.22 13.08 1.27
CA MET A 617 22.79 12.46 0.01
C MET A 617 23.72 11.31 -0.41
N VAL A 618 25.03 11.46 -0.19
CA VAL A 618 25.99 10.37 -0.46
C VAL A 618 25.73 9.19 0.47
N HIS A 619 25.46 9.44 1.75
CA HIS A 619 25.08 8.41 2.71
C HIS A 619 23.83 7.66 2.26
N PHE A 620 22.77 8.37 1.86
CA PHE A 620 21.55 7.73 1.33
C PHE A 620 21.84 6.90 0.07
N TYR A 621 22.74 7.37 -0.81
CA TYR A 621 23.15 6.58 -1.97
C TYR A 621 23.92 5.31 -1.59
N LYS A 622 24.75 5.33 -0.53
CA LYS A 622 25.44 4.11 -0.03
C LYS A 622 24.44 3.05 0.43
N LEU A 623 23.31 3.46 1.00
CA LEU A 623 22.26 2.54 1.44
C LEU A 623 21.63 1.76 0.27
N ARG A 624 21.76 2.22 -0.99
CA ARG A 624 21.21 1.54 -2.17
C ARG A 624 21.55 0.04 -2.22
N TRP A 625 22.73 -0.36 -1.77
CA TRP A 625 23.15 -1.78 -1.77
C TRP A 625 22.24 -2.71 -0.95
N ARG A 626 21.39 -2.19 -0.05
CA ARG A 626 20.39 -2.99 0.69
C ARG A 626 19.44 -3.74 -0.24
N VAL A 627 19.14 -3.21 -1.42
CA VAL A 627 18.28 -3.91 -2.40
C VAL A 627 19.00 -5.11 -3.03
N GLU A 628 20.31 -5.02 -3.24
CA GLU A 628 21.12 -6.14 -3.75
C GLU A 628 21.22 -7.25 -2.71
N ASP A 629 21.39 -6.91 -1.43
CA ASP A 629 21.34 -7.87 -0.34
C ASP A 629 19.97 -8.53 -0.25
N THR A 630 18.89 -7.75 -0.39
CA THR A 630 17.52 -8.29 -0.44
C THR A 630 17.36 -9.29 -1.58
N PHE A 631 17.78 -8.95 -2.80
CA PHE A 631 17.71 -9.87 -3.94
C PHE A 631 18.60 -11.09 -3.77
N ARG A 632 19.74 -10.97 -3.10
CA ARG A 632 20.62 -12.10 -2.78
C ARG A 632 19.99 -13.04 -1.78
N VAL A 633 19.37 -12.53 -0.72
CA VAL A 633 18.63 -13.35 0.25
C VAL A 633 17.45 -14.03 -0.43
N LEU A 634 16.70 -13.31 -1.28
CA LEU A 634 15.59 -13.89 -2.04
C LEU A 634 16.05 -15.04 -2.97
N LYS A 635 17.12 -14.84 -3.73
CA LYS A 635 17.62 -15.83 -4.71
C LYS A 635 18.38 -16.99 -4.08
N SER A 636 19.38 -16.68 -3.25
CA SER A 636 20.31 -17.69 -2.72
C SER A 636 19.84 -18.26 -1.39
N GLY A 637 19.21 -17.44 -0.54
CA GLY A 637 18.64 -17.85 0.74
C GLY A 637 17.30 -18.57 0.56
N CYS A 638 16.26 -17.85 0.12
CA CYS A 638 14.93 -18.42 -0.09
C CYS A 638 14.85 -19.35 -1.31
N LYS A 639 15.88 -19.39 -2.17
CA LYS A 639 15.97 -20.27 -3.35
C LYS A 639 14.75 -20.20 -4.26
N VAL A 640 14.20 -18.99 -4.46
CA VAL A 640 12.94 -18.82 -5.20
C VAL A 640 13.01 -19.28 -6.66
N GLU A 641 14.19 -19.29 -7.27
CA GLU A 641 14.44 -19.82 -8.63
C GLU A 641 14.30 -21.36 -8.71
N LYS A 642 14.21 -22.04 -7.56
CA LYS A 642 13.94 -23.49 -7.48
C LYS A 642 12.46 -23.82 -7.34
N LEU A 643 11.58 -22.83 -7.20
CA LEU A 643 10.14 -23.05 -7.14
C LEU A 643 9.64 -23.72 -8.43
N ARG A 644 8.64 -24.59 -8.30
CA ARG A 644 8.13 -25.46 -9.39
C ARG A 644 6.67 -25.21 -9.73
N PHE A 645 6.13 -24.02 -9.43
CA PHE A 645 4.76 -23.69 -9.83
C PHE A 645 4.65 -23.61 -11.35
N GLN A 646 3.56 -24.14 -11.90
CA GLN A 646 3.31 -24.23 -13.34
C GLN A 646 2.75 -22.95 -13.96
N ASN A 647 2.51 -21.90 -13.17
CA ASN A 647 1.91 -20.65 -13.65
C ASN A 647 2.63 -19.42 -13.07
N VAL A 648 2.98 -18.47 -13.94
CA VAL A 648 3.66 -17.23 -13.56
C VAL A 648 2.89 -16.37 -12.57
N LYS A 649 1.56 -16.31 -12.64
CA LYS A 649 0.73 -15.53 -11.70
C LYS A 649 0.84 -16.09 -10.29
N THR A 650 0.90 -17.41 -10.18
CA THR A 650 1.15 -18.10 -8.90
C THR A 650 2.55 -17.80 -8.39
N LEU A 651 3.56 -17.80 -9.27
CA LEU A 651 4.91 -17.37 -8.89
C LEU A 651 4.92 -15.92 -8.37
N HIS A 652 4.23 -14.97 -9.01
CA HIS A 652 4.14 -13.58 -8.52
C HIS A 652 3.56 -13.49 -7.10
N ARG A 653 2.51 -14.27 -6.80
CA ARG A 653 1.91 -14.32 -5.45
C ARG A 653 2.89 -14.88 -4.41
N VAL A 654 3.52 -16.00 -4.73
CA VAL A 654 4.48 -16.68 -3.84
C VAL A 654 5.74 -15.84 -3.62
N LEU A 655 6.27 -15.23 -4.69
CA LEU A 655 7.41 -14.31 -4.63
C LEU A 655 7.13 -13.09 -3.75
N THR A 656 5.89 -12.60 -3.74
CA THR A 656 5.48 -11.47 -2.89
C THR A 656 5.59 -11.81 -1.41
N ILE A 657 5.21 -13.03 -1.01
CA ILE A 657 5.36 -13.49 0.37
C ILE A 657 6.84 -13.74 0.70
N TYR A 658 7.61 -14.34 -0.22
CA TYR A 658 9.06 -14.50 -0.02
C TYR A 658 9.82 -13.17 0.08
N LEU A 659 9.39 -12.11 -0.60
CA LEU A 659 9.96 -10.77 -0.43
C LEU A 659 9.77 -10.24 1.00
N ILE A 660 8.62 -10.52 1.61
CA ILE A 660 8.33 -10.14 3.00
C ILE A 660 9.16 -11.00 3.97
N ILE A 661 9.28 -12.30 3.73
CA ILE A 661 10.17 -13.18 4.52
C ILE A 661 11.63 -12.72 4.39
N THR A 662 12.06 -12.34 3.19
CA THR A 662 13.39 -11.79 2.91
C THR A 662 13.61 -10.50 3.71
N TRP A 663 12.62 -9.61 3.74
CA TRP A 663 12.65 -8.42 4.58
C TRP A 663 12.86 -8.76 6.07
N ARG A 664 12.15 -9.75 6.62
CA ARG A 664 12.32 -10.17 8.03
C ARG A 664 13.74 -10.69 8.31
N ILE A 665 14.30 -11.51 7.41
CA ILE A 665 15.69 -12.01 7.53
C ILE A 665 16.70 -10.87 7.48
N MET A 666 16.51 -9.92 6.56
CA MET A 666 17.33 -8.71 6.45
C MET A 666 17.24 -7.88 7.74
N LEU A 667 16.04 -7.70 8.29
CA LEU A 667 15.81 -6.91 9.49
C LEU A 667 16.50 -7.54 10.71
N MET A 668 16.31 -8.84 10.93
CA MET A 668 16.97 -9.59 12.00
C MET A 668 18.49 -9.42 11.92
N THR A 669 19.08 -9.60 10.75
CA THR A 669 20.54 -9.49 10.55
C THR A 669 21.08 -8.10 10.91
N LEU A 670 20.34 -7.04 10.60
CA LEU A 670 20.79 -5.67 10.78
C LEU A 670 20.46 -5.11 12.17
N MET A 671 19.34 -5.51 12.78
CA MET A 671 18.99 -5.10 14.14
C MET A 671 20.01 -5.57 15.16
N GLY A 672 20.56 -6.78 15.03
CA GLY A 672 21.63 -7.25 15.92
C GLY A 672 22.90 -6.42 15.89
N ARG A 673 23.10 -5.60 14.85
CA ARG A 673 24.26 -4.72 14.70
C ARG A 673 24.00 -3.32 15.24
N VAL A 674 22.76 -2.85 15.12
CA VAL A 674 22.37 -1.46 15.39
C VAL A 674 21.77 -1.30 16.78
N ALA A 675 21.01 -2.29 17.25
CA ALA A 675 20.28 -2.29 18.50
C ALA A 675 20.51 -3.62 19.23
N GLY A 676 21.78 -3.96 19.40
CA GLY A 676 22.24 -5.26 19.91
C GLY A 676 21.93 -5.50 21.39
N ASP A 677 21.74 -4.42 22.12
CA ASP A 677 21.38 -4.30 23.53
C ASP A 677 19.90 -4.60 23.81
N LEU A 678 19.05 -4.72 22.79
CA LEU A 678 17.66 -5.14 22.96
C LEU A 678 17.54 -6.57 23.49
N GLU A 679 16.39 -6.87 24.10
CA GLU A 679 16.03 -8.22 24.53
C GLU A 679 15.97 -9.21 23.36
N MET A 680 16.34 -10.46 23.63
CA MET A 680 16.31 -11.54 22.62
C MET A 680 14.88 -11.83 22.13
N ASP A 681 13.89 -11.63 23.03
CA ASP A 681 12.46 -11.87 22.82
C ASP A 681 11.83 -11.02 21.72
N VAL A 682 12.57 -10.06 21.15
CA VAL A 682 12.21 -9.33 19.94
C VAL A 682 12.09 -10.28 18.74
N PHE A 683 12.96 -11.28 18.64
CA PHE A 683 12.95 -12.28 17.56
C PHE A 683 12.81 -13.71 18.05
N PHE A 684 13.44 -14.05 19.17
CA PHE A 684 13.61 -15.42 19.64
C PHE A 684 12.83 -15.64 20.93
N ARG A 685 11.81 -16.50 20.90
CA ARG A 685 10.98 -16.83 22.08
C ARG A 685 10.87 -18.34 22.26
N GLY A 686 10.37 -18.76 23.43
CA GLY A 686 10.07 -20.16 23.71
C GLY A 686 11.26 -21.08 23.44
N ALA A 687 11.04 -22.08 22.58
CA ALA A 687 12.05 -23.07 22.23
C ALA A 687 13.27 -22.49 21.50
N GLU A 688 13.12 -21.43 20.70
CA GLU A 688 14.27 -20.79 20.03
C GLU A 688 15.24 -20.20 21.05
N SER A 689 14.73 -19.43 22.03
CA SER A 689 15.56 -18.81 23.07
C SER A 689 16.23 -19.85 23.95
N LYS A 690 15.48 -20.88 24.38
CA LYS A 690 16.03 -22.02 25.13
C LYS A 690 17.12 -22.74 24.33
N MET A 691 16.88 -23.01 23.05
CA MET A 691 17.83 -23.72 22.19
C MET A 691 19.10 -22.89 21.93
N LEU A 692 19.01 -21.57 21.82
CA LEU A 692 20.20 -20.71 21.74
C LEU A 692 21.07 -20.82 23.00
N GLN A 693 20.45 -20.83 24.18
CA GLN A 693 21.16 -21.01 25.45
C GLN A 693 21.78 -22.41 25.57
N VAL A 694 21.05 -23.46 25.19
CA VAL A 694 21.54 -24.85 25.18
C VAL A 694 22.70 -25.01 24.20
N TYR A 695 22.59 -24.44 23.00
CA TYR A 695 23.66 -24.45 22.01
C TYR A 695 24.92 -23.76 22.55
N ALA A 696 24.76 -22.56 23.14
CA ALA A 696 25.89 -21.84 23.72
C ALA A 696 26.60 -22.67 24.81
N LYS A 697 25.84 -23.30 25.72
CA LYS A 697 26.40 -24.18 26.76
C LYS A 697 27.14 -25.39 26.16
N ASN A 698 26.52 -26.10 25.21
CA ASN A 698 27.08 -27.30 24.59
C ASN A 698 28.42 -27.05 23.88
N TYR A 699 28.58 -25.86 23.28
CA TYR A 699 29.79 -25.47 22.57
C TYR A 699 30.70 -24.53 23.37
N ARG A 700 30.45 -24.36 24.69
CA ARG A 700 31.23 -23.50 25.59
C ARG A 700 31.37 -22.06 25.10
N LEU A 701 30.30 -21.54 24.50
CA LEU A 701 30.17 -20.17 24.03
C LEU A 701 29.53 -19.30 25.12
N PRO A 702 29.73 -17.97 25.11
CA PRO A 702 28.99 -17.06 25.97
C PRO A 702 27.49 -17.26 25.80
N VAL A 703 26.76 -17.44 26.91
CA VAL A 703 25.31 -17.59 26.87
C VAL A 703 24.70 -16.27 26.38
N PRO A 704 23.84 -16.30 25.35
CA PRO A 704 23.25 -15.08 24.83
C PRO A 704 22.32 -14.45 25.89
N THR A 705 22.49 -13.15 26.09
CA THR A 705 21.75 -12.34 27.08
C THR A 705 21.01 -11.17 26.43
N ASN A 706 21.30 -10.88 25.17
CA ASN A 706 20.72 -9.79 24.40
C ASN A 706 20.69 -10.15 22.91
N LEU A 707 20.08 -9.30 22.11
CA LEU A 707 19.85 -9.54 20.69
C LEU A 707 21.14 -9.71 19.89
N ALA A 708 22.20 -8.95 20.20
CA ALA A 708 23.50 -9.08 19.53
C ALA A 708 24.14 -10.45 19.77
N THR A 709 24.19 -10.89 21.03
CA THR A 709 24.78 -12.19 21.41
C THR A 709 23.93 -13.36 20.91
N ALA A 710 22.60 -13.22 20.87
CA ALA A 710 21.71 -14.19 20.25
C ALA A 710 21.93 -14.31 18.74
N ILE A 711 21.98 -13.19 18.01
CA ILE A 711 22.23 -13.16 16.57
C ILE A 711 23.61 -13.72 16.23
N LEU A 712 24.62 -13.43 17.04
CA LEU A 712 25.95 -14.02 16.89
C LEU A 712 25.90 -15.53 17.08
N THR A 713 25.14 -16.03 18.06
CA THR A 713 24.92 -17.46 18.29
C THR A 713 24.23 -18.11 17.09
N VAL A 714 23.17 -17.49 16.55
CA VAL A 714 22.53 -17.90 15.30
C VAL A 714 23.55 -17.95 14.15
N ALA A 715 24.38 -16.91 14.00
CA ALA A 715 25.41 -16.90 12.96
C ALA A 715 26.39 -18.07 13.10
N MET A 716 26.82 -18.39 14.32
CA MET A 716 27.72 -19.53 14.59
C MET A 716 27.06 -20.87 14.26
N MET A 717 25.76 -21.04 14.54
CA MET A 717 24.99 -22.19 14.06
C MET A 717 24.96 -22.29 12.53
N GLY A 718 25.07 -21.16 11.84
CA GLY A 718 25.17 -21.05 10.38
C GLY A 718 26.58 -21.27 9.82
N GLY A 719 27.56 -21.55 10.68
CA GLY A 719 28.97 -21.78 10.31
C GLY A 719 29.87 -20.54 10.42
N TYR A 720 29.44 -19.47 11.09
CA TYR A 720 30.32 -18.36 11.43
C TYR A 720 31.33 -18.78 12.50
N MET A 721 32.61 -18.49 12.29
CA MET A 721 33.67 -18.91 13.22
C MET A 721 33.99 -17.86 14.29
N ASN A 722 33.50 -16.62 14.14
CA ASN A 722 33.73 -15.51 15.05
C ASN A 722 35.21 -15.29 15.42
N ARG A 723 36.11 -15.36 14.43
CA ARG A 723 37.54 -15.09 14.64
C ARG A 723 37.76 -13.58 14.79
N ARG A 724 38.86 -13.19 15.44
CA ARG A 724 39.19 -11.78 15.77
C ARG A 724 39.13 -10.81 14.58
N HIS A 725 39.35 -11.29 13.36
CA HIS A 725 39.34 -10.47 12.14
C HIS A 725 38.22 -10.85 11.16
N ASP A 726 37.29 -11.72 11.57
CA ASP A 726 36.15 -12.05 10.72
C ASP A 726 35.25 -10.80 10.58
N PRO A 727 34.79 -10.47 9.37
CA PRO A 727 33.80 -9.43 9.20
C PRO A 727 32.48 -9.83 9.90
N PRO A 728 31.60 -8.87 10.21
CA PRO A 728 30.28 -9.18 10.75
C PRO A 728 29.54 -10.22 9.88
N PRO A 729 28.80 -11.16 10.49
CA PRO A 729 28.20 -12.27 9.76
C PRO A 729 27.23 -11.76 8.68
N GLY A 730 27.44 -12.21 7.45
CA GLY A 730 26.59 -11.82 6.32
C GLY A 730 25.20 -12.46 6.37
N HIS A 731 24.26 -11.91 5.60
CA HIS A 731 22.89 -12.42 5.52
C HIS A 731 22.81 -13.91 5.15
N GLU A 732 23.78 -14.43 4.39
CA GLU A 732 23.84 -15.84 4.01
C GLU A 732 24.04 -16.78 5.21
N ILE A 733 25.00 -16.41 6.07
CA ILE A 733 25.28 -17.14 7.31
C ILE A 733 24.07 -17.04 8.24
N MET A 734 23.47 -15.85 8.34
CA MET A 734 22.32 -15.63 9.21
C MET A 734 21.13 -16.51 8.88
N TRP A 735 20.75 -16.66 7.60
CA TRP A 735 19.62 -17.52 7.27
C TRP A 735 19.96 -19.00 7.48
N ARG A 736 21.20 -19.45 7.19
CA ARG A 736 21.62 -20.85 7.46
C ARG A 736 21.53 -21.16 8.94
N GLY A 737 22.01 -20.22 9.76
CA GLY A 737 21.91 -20.26 11.20
C GLY A 737 20.47 -20.33 11.68
N TYR A 738 19.60 -19.47 11.14
CA TYR A 738 18.19 -19.45 11.50
C TYR A 738 17.49 -20.75 11.11
N SER A 739 17.73 -21.29 9.92
CA SER A 739 17.22 -22.61 9.53
C SER A 739 17.71 -23.73 10.46
N SER A 740 18.98 -23.69 10.89
CA SER A 740 19.51 -24.65 11.87
C SER A 740 18.85 -24.50 13.24
N LEU A 741 18.60 -23.25 13.66
CA LEU A 741 17.88 -22.95 14.90
C LEU A 741 16.46 -23.51 14.87
N GLN A 742 15.71 -23.31 13.78
CA GLN A 742 14.34 -23.82 13.65
C GLN A 742 14.29 -25.34 13.84
N ILE A 743 15.14 -26.08 13.11
CA ILE A 743 15.19 -27.55 13.19
C ILE A 743 15.48 -28.00 14.63
N ARG A 744 16.42 -27.34 15.32
CA ARG A 744 16.81 -27.69 16.69
C ARG A 744 15.77 -27.26 17.71
N ALA A 745 15.09 -26.13 17.52
CA ALA A 745 14.02 -25.66 18.37
C ALA A 745 12.82 -26.62 18.31
N THR A 746 12.42 -27.08 17.11
CA THR A 746 11.39 -28.12 16.97
C THR A 746 11.80 -29.41 17.68
N ALA A 747 13.03 -29.88 17.48
CA ALA A 747 13.52 -31.07 18.18
C ALA A 747 13.55 -30.88 19.71
N TYR A 748 13.85 -29.66 20.19
CA TYR A 748 13.77 -29.33 21.61
C TYR A 748 12.34 -29.47 22.13
N GLU A 749 11.34 -28.94 21.43
CA GLU A 749 9.92 -29.05 21.82
C GLU A 749 9.43 -30.49 21.83
N GLU A 750 9.80 -31.30 20.82
CA GLU A 750 9.49 -32.72 20.76
C GLU A 750 10.07 -33.47 21.97
N LEU A 751 11.31 -33.15 22.36
CA LEU A 751 11.97 -33.75 23.53
C LEU A 751 11.39 -33.25 24.86
N ASP A 752 11.01 -31.97 24.97
CA ASP A 752 10.38 -31.39 26.16
C ASP A 752 9.02 -32.08 26.40
N ALA A 753 8.22 -32.26 25.34
CA ALA A 753 6.95 -32.98 25.38
C ALA A 753 7.12 -34.45 25.78
N VAL A 754 8.21 -35.10 25.34
CA VAL A 754 8.53 -36.48 25.75
C VAL A 754 9.09 -36.54 27.18
N GLY A 755 9.82 -35.53 27.64
CA GLY A 755 10.31 -35.43 29.02
C GLY A 755 9.19 -35.26 30.05
N GLU A 756 8.08 -34.61 29.67
CA GLU A 756 6.84 -34.60 30.46
C GLU A 756 6.14 -35.97 30.50
N LEU A 757 6.29 -36.78 29.44
CA LEU A 757 5.79 -38.17 29.35
C LEU A 757 6.66 -39.19 30.10
N ILE A 758 7.97 -38.93 30.20
CA ILE A 758 8.95 -39.79 30.89
C ILE A 758 9.47 -38.99 32.09
N GLY A 759 8.70 -38.96 33.19
CA GLY A 759 8.93 -38.12 34.37
C GLY A 759 10.36 -38.15 34.93
N THR A 760 11.25 -37.36 34.34
CA THR A 760 12.66 -37.27 34.70
C THR A 760 13.06 -35.80 34.76
N THR A 761 13.29 -35.32 35.99
CA THR A 761 13.91 -34.03 36.25
C THR A 761 15.34 -33.99 35.69
N PRO A 762 15.83 -32.86 35.13
CA PRO A 762 17.15 -32.79 34.47
C PRO A 762 18.38 -32.77 35.40
N SER A 763 18.34 -33.41 36.58
CA SER A 763 19.43 -33.33 37.57
C SER A 763 20.41 -34.51 37.59
N GLU A 764 20.20 -35.57 36.82
CA GLU A 764 21.01 -36.81 36.92
C GLU A 764 21.58 -37.32 35.60
N ARG A 765 22.17 -36.44 34.78
CA ARG A 765 23.12 -36.89 33.75
C ARG A 765 24.52 -36.40 34.07
N GLN A 766 25.33 -37.29 34.64
CA GLN A 766 26.79 -37.12 34.69
C GLN A 766 27.31 -36.83 33.27
N PRO A 767 28.22 -35.85 33.11
CA PRO A 767 28.88 -35.66 31.83
C PRO A 767 29.69 -36.91 31.50
N TYR A 768 29.52 -37.43 30.27
CA TYR A 768 30.39 -38.46 29.71
C TYR A 768 31.86 -38.01 29.88
N ALA A 769 32.60 -38.69 30.75
CA ALA A 769 34.05 -38.62 30.78
C ALA A 769 34.56 -39.14 29.43
N SER A 770 35.42 -38.35 28.78
CA SER A 770 36.20 -38.80 27.62
C SER A 770 37.01 -40.03 28.03
N PRO A 771 37.02 -41.14 27.27
CA PRO A 771 38.02 -42.16 27.47
C PRO A 771 39.39 -41.54 27.17
N ASP A 772 40.37 -41.94 27.96
CA ASP A 772 41.73 -41.43 27.98
C ASP A 772 42.38 -41.28 26.60
N ALA A 773 42.93 -40.10 26.36
CA ALA A 773 43.92 -39.84 25.34
C ALA A 773 45.26 -40.45 25.77
N ASN A 774 45.45 -41.75 25.57
CA ASN A 774 46.76 -42.42 25.53
C ASN A 774 46.61 -43.83 24.95
N ALA A 775 46.35 -43.92 23.65
CA ALA A 775 46.62 -45.12 22.88
C ALA A 775 47.63 -44.75 21.79
N GLN A 776 48.91 -45.04 22.05
CA GLN A 776 49.97 -44.98 21.06
C GLN A 776 49.62 -45.91 19.89
N PHE A 777 49.33 -45.32 18.73
CA PHE A 777 49.26 -46.06 17.48
C PHE A 777 50.69 -46.29 16.97
N VAL A 778 51.18 -47.52 17.14
CA VAL A 778 52.33 -48.06 16.41
C VAL A 778 51.86 -48.42 15.00
N PRO A 779 52.53 -47.98 13.92
CA PRO A 779 52.13 -48.35 12.57
C PRO A 779 52.76 -49.69 12.19
N GLU A 780 51.96 -50.75 12.18
CA GLU A 780 52.33 -51.98 11.45
C GLU A 780 52.06 -51.76 9.96
N ALA A 781 53.16 -51.60 9.22
CA ALA A 781 53.19 -51.82 7.79
C ALA A 781 53.08 -53.32 7.52
N GLN A 782 52.25 -53.72 6.56
CA GLN A 782 52.46 -54.95 5.81
C GLN A 782 52.19 -54.77 4.31
N PRO A 783 52.86 -55.56 3.46
CA PRO A 783 53.33 -55.10 2.16
C PRO A 783 52.65 -55.76 0.96
N VAL A 784 52.85 -55.10 -0.19
CA VAL A 784 52.54 -55.44 -1.59
C VAL A 784 51.09 -55.32 -2.03
#